data_AF-Q1QJ19-F1
#
_entry.id   AF-Q1QJ19-F1
#
_cell.length_a   1.000
_cell.length_b   1.000
_cell.length_c   1.000
_cell.angle_alpha   90.00
_cell.angle_beta   90.00
_cell.angle_gamma   90.00
#
_symmetry.space_group_name_H-M   'P 1'
#
loop_
_entity.id
_entity.type
_entity.pdbx_description
1 polymer ?
#
loop_
_entity_poly.entity_id
_entity_poly.type
_entity_poly.pdbx_seq_one_letter_code
_entity_poly.pdbx_strand_id
1 'polypeptide(L)'
;MTLLEKFAAVSFKGPGFGQIRLVAALLVVAHHSWWGTHDLLYGYSGGLVHSGLFAVIVFFCLSGFLVTPSLARSGDTIKFVTHRMLRIFPALIVVVAASMLLLGPIVTRYTLDEYFTDRQFYLYAKNIITLTAHFLPGVSYRTGEPAVINGALWTLNIEVISYIALAVLGVVGVLRRRSLVLAVFLAAYAIYILPTFDATTGASVPSRFATFISLFVYFIAGAALFLYSDRIPFSGRLAACAFIAIMVGLPAGLGAVVLPICLPYLVVCLGLCAIPGQSFFKRDLSYGAYLIHSPVLVAMTLWLNTPPGWQAAATTVAITLVLAFLSWTYVEEPALRRKKVVSDWLAQLVRESGQYVFGATGPVKQTSAAAFPFSDKSMDQVRSTNVSPNRASGLVEPRVSVIIVSYNTRDMTLECLQSIVTQTRDVSYEVIVIDNNSSDGSAEAIRNQFPDLRLIALTENVGFARANNLAAKEARGERLLLLNPDTVILDRAVDRLIAFADRTPSFHVWGGRTLYGDGRLNPTSCWRRITLWNLTCFALGLTYFGRRSPLLNSESYGGWDRNTTRHVDIVTGCFFLIDHDLWTQLKGFDPAFFMYGEEADLCHRARQVGARPAITPSATIVHYGGASERVPVDKMVKVFKGRITLINCHFSLFTRGLARRLHLLAALTRWVGYRTAARLSDRAAFDQSAEYWRLIWRRRLEWINGYGLKNDRP
;
A
#
# COMPACT_ATOMS: atom_id res chain seq x y z
N MET A 1 42.43 8.58 -20.06
CA MET A 1 41.34 9.09 -19.19
C MET A 1 40.01 8.50 -19.64
N THR A 2 39.36 7.72 -18.79
CA THR A 2 38.03 7.14 -19.02
C THR A 2 36.93 8.13 -18.68
N LEU A 3 35.69 7.85 -19.09
CA LEU A 3 34.53 8.65 -18.68
C LEU A 3 34.37 8.70 -17.16
N LEU A 4 34.62 7.58 -16.46
CA LEU A 4 34.53 7.50 -15.01
C LEU A 4 35.58 8.37 -14.32
N GLU A 5 36.84 8.31 -14.78
CA GLU A 5 37.94 9.13 -14.25
C GLU A 5 37.64 10.63 -14.43
N LYS A 6 37.18 11.02 -15.63
CA LYS A 6 36.79 12.41 -15.89
C LYS A 6 35.61 12.84 -15.03
N PHE A 7 34.61 11.97 -14.85
CA PHE A 7 33.43 12.27 -14.05
C PHE A 7 33.76 12.38 -12.55
N ALA A 8 34.69 11.57 -12.06
CA ALA A 8 35.22 11.65 -10.71
C ALA A 8 36.01 12.95 -10.50
N ALA A 9 36.83 13.38 -11.48
CA ALA A 9 37.59 14.63 -11.42
C ALA A 9 36.71 15.89 -11.30
N VAL A 10 35.44 15.80 -11.70
CA VAL A 10 34.43 16.86 -11.54
C VAL A 10 33.41 16.56 -10.43
N SER A 11 33.83 15.79 -9.43
CA SER A 11 33.08 15.43 -8.22
C SER A 11 31.69 14.84 -8.48
N PHE A 12 31.54 14.07 -9.58
CA PHE A 12 30.26 13.49 -10.00
C PHE A 12 29.13 14.50 -10.22
N LYS A 13 29.46 15.78 -10.47
CA LYS A 13 28.48 16.84 -10.72
C LYS A 13 28.50 17.38 -12.13
N GLY A 14 29.59 17.16 -12.89
CA GLY A 14 29.76 17.49 -14.31
C GLY A 14 29.37 18.93 -14.67
N PRO A 15 30.33 19.82 -14.94
CA PRO A 15 30.08 21.25 -14.89
C PRO A 15 29.26 21.78 -16.08
N GLY A 16 29.00 20.95 -17.11
CA GLY A 16 28.16 21.27 -18.28
C GLY A 16 26.76 20.64 -18.27
N PHE A 17 26.44 19.72 -17.35
CA PHE A 17 25.16 18.99 -17.40
C PHE A 17 23.93 19.88 -17.19
N GLY A 18 24.04 20.93 -16.39
CA GLY A 18 22.93 21.87 -16.15
C GLY A 18 22.65 22.72 -17.40
N GLN A 19 23.70 23.17 -18.08
CA GLN A 19 23.63 24.01 -19.27
C GLN A 19 23.03 23.23 -20.44
N ILE A 20 23.46 21.99 -20.66
CA ILE A 20 22.89 21.14 -21.72
C ILE A 20 21.40 20.91 -21.47
N ARG A 21 21.00 20.66 -20.21
CA ARG A 21 19.59 20.52 -19.84
C ARG A 21 18.80 21.81 -20.05
N LEU A 22 19.38 22.97 -19.73
CA LEU A 22 18.73 24.26 -19.97
C LEU A 22 18.61 24.55 -21.46
N VAL A 23 19.65 24.32 -22.26
CA VAL A 23 19.61 24.46 -23.73
C VAL A 23 18.55 23.54 -24.32
N ALA A 24 18.47 22.28 -23.86
CA ALA A 24 17.41 21.36 -24.27
C ALA A 24 16.01 21.90 -23.91
N ALA A 25 15.82 22.42 -22.69
CA ALA A 25 14.55 23.03 -22.29
C ALA A 25 14.18 24.21 -23.21
N LEU A 26 15.13 25.11 -23.49
CA LEU A 26 14.93 26.27 -24.36
C LEU A 26 14.67 25.87 -25.82
N LEU A 27 15.26 24.78 -26.30
CA LEU A 27 14.98 24.23 -27.63
C LEU A 27 13.53 23.73 -27.73
N VAL A 28 12.98 23.14 -26.65
CA VAL A 28 11.55 22.78 -26.58
C VAL A 28 10.67 24.04 -26.61
N VAL A 29 11.05 25.10 -25.89
CA VAL A 29 10.32 26.39 -25.93
C VAL A 29 10.29 26.95 -27.34
N ALA A 30 11.44 26.98 -28.02
CA ALA A 30 11.55 27.47 -29.39
C ALA A 30 10.68 26.66 -30.36
N HIS A 31 10.72 25.33 -30.27
CA HIS A 31 9.91 24.42 -31.07
C HIS A 31 8.40 24.69 -30.91
N HIS A 32 7.92 24.77 -29.67
CA HIS A 32 6.50 25.05 -29.41
C HIS A 32 6.07 26.47 -29.81
N SER A 33 6.97 27.45 -29.71
CA SER A 33 6.69 28.84 -30.08
C SER A 33 6.47 29.06 -31.58
N TRP A 34 6.90 28.10 -32.40
CA TRP A 34 6.66 28.08 -33.85
C TRP A 34 5.54 27.13 -34.27
N TRP A 35 4.81 26.57 -33.30
CA TRP A 35 3.87 25.45 -33.50
C TRP A 35 4.48 24.28 -34.27
N GLY A 36 5.79 24.05 -34.11
CA GLY A 36 6.54 23.05 -34.86
C GLY A 36 6.72 23.33 -36.36
N THR A 37 6.19 24.44 -36.88
CA THR A 37 6.47 24.87 -38.26
C THR A 37 7.91 25.42 -38.33
N HIS A 38 8.54 25.37 -39.51
CA HIS A 38 9.93 25.87 -39.70
C HIS A 38 11.01 25.22 -38.81
N ASP A 39 10.83 23.95 -38.43
CA ASP A 39 11.83 23.21 -37.67
C ASP A 39 12.97 22.73 -38.60
N LEU A 40 14.13 23.39 -38.51
CA LEU A 40 15.30 23.07 -39.34
C LEU A 40 15.78 21.63 -39.17
N LEU A 41 15.67 21.06 -37.96
CA LEU A 41 16.09 19.68 -37.71
C LEU A 41 15.09 18.69 -38.33
N TYR A 42 13.81 19.01 -38.30
CA TYR A 42 12.78 18.22 -38.97
C TYR A 42 13.01 18.16 -40.48
N GLY A 43 13.29 19.31 -41.12
CA GLY A 43 13.64 19.36 -42.53
C GLY A 43 14.93 18.60 -42.86
N TYR A 44 15.99 18.82 -42.06
CA TYR A 44 17.28 18.16 -42.25
C TYR A 44 17.22 16.63 -42.07
N SER A 45 16.42 16.15 -41.14
CA SER A 45 16.27 14.72 -40.85
C SER A 45 15.30 13.98 -41.78
N GLY A 46 14.82 14.64 -42.85
CA GLY A 46 13.82 14.04 -43.75
C GLY A 46 12.48 13.75 -43.06
N GLY A 47 12.13 14.54 -42.04
CA GLY A 47 10.88 14.39 -41.29
C GLY A 47 10.93 13.38 -40.13
N LEU A 48 12.10 12.87 -39.76
CA LEU A 48 12.24 11.85 -38.72
C LEU A 48 12.32 12.43 -37.30
N VAL A 49 13.02 13.56 -37.12
CA VAL A 49 13.32 14.11 -35.81
C VAL A 49 13.17 15.63 -35.82
N HIS A 50 12.25 16.15 -35.01
CA HIS A 50 12.12 17.58 -34.76
C HIS A 50 12.94 18.00 -33.52
N SER A 51 13.23 19.30 -33.42
CA SER A 51 14.05 19.88 -32.34
C SER A 51 13.50 19.63 -30.93
N GLY A 52 12.17 19.67 -30.77
CA GLY A 52 11.50 19.31 -29.51
C GLY A 52 11.76 17.87 -29.08
N LEU A 53 11.59 16.88 -29.98
CA LEU A 53 11.87 15.47 -29.69
C LEU A 53 13.35 15.25 -29.41
N PHE A 54 14.24 15.87 -30.18
CA PHE A 54 15.68 15.79 -29.96
C PHE A 54 16.06 16.26 -28.54
N ALA A 55 15.50 17.38 -28.09
CA ALA A 55 15.71 17.87 -26.73
C ALA A 55 15.19 16.91 -25.65
N VAL A 56 14.01 16.31 -25.85
CA VAL A 56 13.47 15.28 -24.94
C VAL A 56 14.40 14.07 -24.87
N ILE A 57 14.92 13.62 -26.00
CA ILE A 57 15.89 12.52 -26.05
C ILE A 57 17.16 12.86 -25.25
N VAL A 58 17.68 14.10 -25.36
CA VAL A 58 18.82 14.56 -24.56
C VAL A 58 18.53 14.46 -23.06
N PHE A 59 17.32 14.84 -22.60
CA PHE A 59 16.93 14.66 -21.20
C PHE A 59 16.96 13.19 -20.75
N PHE A 60 16.47 12.27 -21.59
CA PHE A 60 16.44 10.84 -21.28
C PHE A 60 17.84 10.24 -21.22
N CYS A 61 18.72 10.57 -22.18
CA CYS A 61 20.13 10.17 -22.17
C CYS A 61 20.83 10.60 -20.88
N LEU A 62 20.70 11.88 -20.52
CA LEU A 62 21.35 12.44 -19.32
C LEU A 62 20.75 11.87 -18.04
N SER A 63 19.42 11.69 -17.99
CA SER A 63 18.74 11.11 -16.83
C SER A 63 19.24 9.70 -16.58
N GLY A 64 19.25 8.84 -17.60
CA GLY A 64 19.81 7.49 -17.49
C GLY A 64 21.21 7.48 -16.90
N PHE A 65 22.12 8.29 -17.44
CA PHE A 65 23.51 8.37 -16.98
C PHE A 65 23.64 8.89 -15.53
N LEU A 66 22.94 9.97 -15.18
CA LEU A 66 23.10 10.66 -13.89
C LEU A 66 22.37 9.97 -12.73
N VAL A 67 21.28 9.26 -12.99
CA VAL A 67 20.49 8.63 -11.92
C VAL A 67 20.96 7.23 -11.56
N THR A 68 21.53 6.49 -12.52
CA THR A 68 22.04 5.12 -12.35
C THR A 68 23.07 4.96 -11.21
N PRO A 69 24.06 5.86 -11.01
CA PRO A 69 25.00 5.75 -9.90
C PRO A 69 24.33 5.62 -8.53
N SER A 70 23.18 6.27 -8.33
CA SER A 70 22.48 6.29 -7.06
C SER A 70 22.01 4.89 -6.64
N LEU A 71 21.57 4.06 -7.59
CA LEU A 71 21.16 2.67 -7.32
C LEU A 71 22.35 1.71 -7.39
N ALA A 72 23.20 1.85 -8.41
CA ALA A 72 24.30 0.94 -8.66
C ALA A 72 25.36 0.93 -7.52
N ARG A 73 25.60 2.07 -6.87
CA ARG A 73 26.60 2.20 -5.79
C ARG A 73 26.03 1.92 -4.39
N SER A 74 24.80 2.36 -4.11
CA SER A 74 24.24 2.30 -2.76
C SER A 74 23.29 1.12 -2.51
N GLY A 75 22.65 0.59 -3.57
CA GLY A 75 21.57 -0.38 -3.46
C GLY A 75 20.29 0.15 -2.77
N ASP A 76 20.29 1.40 -2.31
CA ASP A 76 19.20 1.99 -1.54
C ASP A 76 18.09 2.49 -2.47
N THR A 77 17.14 1.60 -2.72
CA THR A 77 16.00 1.86 -3.60
C THR A 77 15.06 2.93 -3.02
N ILE A 78 14.93 3.00 -1.69
CA ILE A 78 14.05 3.98 -1.02
C ILE A 78 14.61 5.38 -1.23
N LYS A 79 15.90 5.56 -0.99
CA LYS A 79 16.57 6.84 -1.22
C LYS A 79 16.53 7.25 -2.68
N PHE A 80 16.74 6.31 -3.60
CA PHE A 80 16.59 6.57 -5.04
C PHE A 80 15.20 7.09 -5.39
N VAL A 81 14.13 6.34 -5.04
CA VAL A 81 12.76 6.71 -5.36
C VAL A 81 12.41 8.06 -4.75
N THR A 82 12.74 8.26 -3.47
CA THR A 82 12.48 9.52 -2.76
C THR A 82 13.13 10.71 -3.47
N HIS A 83 14.40 10.58 -3.86
CA HIS A 83 15.13 11.63 -4.57
C HIS A 83 14.56 11.93 -5.96
N ARG A 84 13.91 10.97 -6.63
CA ARG A 84 13.24 11.19 -7.93
C ARG A 84 11.86 11.82 -7.74
N MET A 85 11.09 11.36 -6.76
CA MET A 85 9.78 11.93 -6.45
C MET A 85 9.88 13.40 -6.04
N LEU A 86 10.84 13.75 -5.17
CA LEU A 86 11.09 15.14 -4.76
C LEU A 86 11.65 16.01 -5.89
N ARG A 87 12.22 15.43 -6.94
CA ARG A 87 12.69 16.17 -8.12
C ARG A 87 11.53 16.55 -9.05
N ILE A 88 10.53 15.68 -9.17
CA ILE A 88 9.42 15.79 -10.14
C ILE A 88 8.19 16.47 -9.55
N PHE A 89 7.62 15.87 -8.50
CA PHE A 89 6.24 16.16 -8.10
C PHE A 89 6.02 17.58 -7.57
N PRO A 90 6.93 18.20 -6.77
CA PRO A 90 6.66 19.52 -6.22
C PRO A 90 6.36 20.60 -7.28
N ALA A 91 7.24 20.75 -8.28
CA ALA A 91 7.03 21.73 -9.36
C ALA A 91 5.87 21.32 -10.28
N LEU A 92 5.69 20.02 -10.55
CA LEU A 92 4.56 19.52 -11.33
C LEU A 92 3.22 19.89 -10.68
N ILE A 93 3.06 19.67 -9.37
CA ILE A 93 1.85 20.02 -8.61
C ILE A 93 1.55 21.50 -8.75
N VAL A 94 2.56 22.35 -8.55
CA VAL A 94 2.41 23.81 -8.63
C VAL A 94 2.01 24.25 -10.03
N VAL A 95 2.66 23.73 -11.09
CA VAL A 95 2.34 24.10 -12.47
C VAL A 95 0.94 23.62 -12.88
N VAL A 96 0.56 22.39 -12.53
CA VAL A 96 -0.79 21.88 -12.84
C VAL A 96 -1.84 22.68 -12.08
N ALA A 97 -1.64 22.96 -10.79
CA ALA A 97 -2.55 23.78 -10.01
C ALA A 97 -2.64 25.21 -10.54
N ALA A 98 -1.52 25.83 -10.91
CA ALA A 98 -1.51 27.17 -11.52
C ALA A 98 -2.24 27.20 -12.87
N SER A 99 -2.05 26.17 -13.71
CA SER A 99 -2.79 26.05 -14.97
C SER A 99 -4.30 25.94 -14.74
N MET A 100 -4.72 25.15 -13.74
CA MET A 100 -6.13 24.92 -13.43
C MET A 100 -6.81 26.09 -12.71
N LEU A 101 -6.13 26.70 -11.73
CA LEU A 101 -6.75 27.64 -10.80
C LEU A 101 -6.47 29.10 -11.15
N LEU A 102 -5.43 29.37 -11.94
CA LEU A 102 -5.05 30.72 -12.35
C LEU A 102 -5.24 30.91 -13.85
N LEU A 103 -4.53 30.14 -14.68
CA LEU A 103 -4.58 30.33 -16.14
C LEU A 103 -5.98 30.04 -16.69
N GLY A 104 -6.54 28.86 -16.40
CA GLY A 104 -7.83 28.42 -16.95
C GLY A 104 -8.96 29.41 -16.74
N PRO A 105 -9.25 29.86 -15.50
CA PRO A 105 -10.27 30.89 -15.21
C PRO A 105 -10.07 32.21 -15.94
N ILE A 106 -8.81 32.58 -16.25
CA ILE A 106 -8.50 33.83 -16.96
C ILE A 106 -8.78 33.72 -18.47
N VAL A 107 -8.53 32.55 -19.07
CA VAL A 107 -8.59 32.38 -20.54
C VAL A 107 -9.76 31.53 -21.04
N THR A 108 -10.60 31.01 -20.14
CA THR A 108 -11.78 30.23 -20.51
C THR A 108 -12.90 31.11 -21.08
N ARG A 109 -13.68 30.56 -22.01
CA ARG A 109 -14.89 31.18 -22.54
C ARG A 109 -16.15 30.82 -21.73
N TYR A 110 -16.04 29.88 -20.80
CA TYR A 110 -17.13 29.47 -19.94
C TYR A 110 -17.28 30.42 -18.75
N THR A 111 -18.45 30.41 -18.12
CA THR A 111 -18.57 31.03 -16.80
C THR A 111 -17.73 30.28 -15.76
N LEU A 112 -17.39 30.91 -14.64
CA LEU A 112 -16.59 30.26 -13.60
C LEU A 112 -17.30 29.03 -12.99
N ASP A 113 -18.63 29.09 -12.86
CA ASP A 113 -19.42 27.97 -12.35
C ASP A 113 -19.36 26.77 -13.30
N GLU A 114 -19.58 27.00 -14.59
CA GLU A 114 -19.43 25.97 -15.63
C GLU A 114 -18.00 25.42 -15.67
N TYR A 115 -16.99 26.29 -15.54
CA TYR A 115 -15.58 25.88 -15.55
C TYR A 115 -15.22 24.93 -14.40
N PHE A 116 -15.62 25.25 -13.17
CA PHE A 116 -15.26 24.44 -11.99
C PHE A 116 -16.11 23.18 -11.83
N THR A 117 -17.30 23.14 -12.42
CA THR A 117 -18.18 21.95 -12.40
C THR A 117 -17.93 21.01 -13.57
N ASP A 118 -17.26 21.46 -14.64
CA ASP A 118 -16.95 20.65 -15.81
C ASP A 118 -15.99 19.49 -15.49
N ARG A 119 -16.30 18.30 -16.01
CA ARG A 119 -15.51 17.07 -15.86
C ARG A 119 -14.05 17.23 -16.31
N GLN A 120 -13.78 18.04 -17.34
CA GLN A 120 -12.43 18.26 -17.88
C GLN A 120 -11.51 18.93 -16.86
N PHE A 121 -12.04 19.78 -15.96
CA PHE A 121 -11.26 20.36 -14.87
C PHE A 121 -10.64 19.27 -13.99
N TYR A 122 -11.47 18.31 -13.54
CA TYR A 122 -11.01 17.18 -12.72
C TYR A 122 -10.16 16.17 -13.50
N LEU A 123 -10.40 16.02 -14.81
CA LEU A 123 -9.52 15.19 -15.66
C LEU A 123 -8.13 15.81 -15.78
N TYR A 124 -8.02 17.14 -15.87
CA TYR A 124 -6.73 17.83 -15.92
C TYR A 124 -5.92 17.65 -14.64
N ALA A 125 -6.57 17.53 -13.47
CA ALA A 125 -5.90 17.24 -12.19
C ALA A 125 -5.08 15.93 -12.21
N LYS A 126 -5.43 14.97 -13.08
CA LYS A 126 -4.69 13.70 -13.24
C LYS A 126 -3.22 13.91 -13.66
N ASN A 127 -2.91 15.06 -14.24
CA ASN A 127 -1.53 15.44 -14.56
C ASN A 127 -0.63 15.48 -13.30
N ILE A 128 -1.16 15.73 -12.11
CA ILE A 128 -0.42 15.68 -10.83
C ILE A 128 0.20 14.30 -10.58
N ILE A 129 -0.50 13.24 -11.01
CA ILE A 129 -0.01 11.85 -10.94
C ILE A 129 0.59 11.37 -12.26
N THR A 130 1.02 12.31 -13.12
CA THR A 130 1.63 12.07 -14.44
C THR A 130 0.72 11.38 -15.47
N LEU A 131 -0.59 11.35 -15.24
CA LEU A 131 -1.55 10.86 -16.22
C LEU A 131 -2.02 12.02 -17.10
N THR A 132 -1.50 12.04 -18.34
CA THR A 132 -1.64 13.19 -19.24
C THR A 132 -3.08 13.52 -19.59
N ALA A 133 -3.45 14.78 -19.38
CA ALA A 133 -4.66 15.40 -19.89
C ALA A 133 -4.30 16.77 -20.47
N HIS A 134 -4.76 17.06 -21.69
CA HIS A 134 -4.25 18.17 -22.49
C HIS A 134 -5.07 19.45 -22.38
N PHE A 135 -6.37 19.33 -22.06
CA PHE A 135 -7.35 20.41 -22.23
C PHE A 135 -7.97 20.84 -20.89
N LEU A 136 -8.27 22.13 -20.79
CA LEU A 136 -9.08 22.71 -19.71
C LEU A 136 -10.45 23.18 -20.27
N PRO A 137 -11.50 23.20 -19.43
CA PRO A 137 -12.85 23.55 -19.87
C PRO A 137 -12.91 24.93 -20.53
N GLY A 138 -13.52 25.01 -21.72
CA GLY A 138 -13.78 26.27 -22.42
C GLY A 138 -12.54 27.04 -22.90
N VAL A 139 -11.33 26.45 -22.84
CA VAL A 139 -10.09 27.11 -23.31
C VAL A 139 -9.79 26.70 -24.76
N SER A 140 -9.93 27.65 -25.69
CA SER A 140 -9.72 27.42 -27.13
C SER A 140 -9.07 28.61 -27.83
N TYR A 141 -8.27 28.32 -28.86
CA TYR A 141 -7.67 29.33 -29.73
C TYR A 141 -8.73 30.13 -30.50
N ARG A 142 -8.36 31.29 -31.04
CA ARG A 142 -9.27 32.13 -31.84
C ARG A 142 -9.85 31.39 -33.05
N THR A 143 -9.11 30.41 -33.59
CA THR A 143 -9.54 29.51 -34.66
C THR A 143 -10.66 28.54 -34.25
N GLY A 144 -10.96 28.42 -32.95
CA GLY A 144 -11.99 27.54 -32.40
C GLY A 144 -11.46 26.20 -31.88
N GLU A 145 -10.20 25.85 -32.17
CA GLU A 145 -9.60 24.60 -31.71
C GLU A 145 -9.28 24.62 -30.20
N PRO A 146 -9.49 23.50 -29.46
CA PRO A 146 -9.11 23.40 -28.05
C PRO A 146 -7.61 23.65 -27.84
N ALA A 147 -7.27 24.48 -26.85
CA ALA A 147 -5.88 24.79 -26.57
C ALA A 147 -5.22 23.68 -25.74
N VAL A 148 -4.11 23.13 -26.23
CA VAL A 148 -3.26 22.22 -25.46
C VAL A 148 -2.52 23.02 -24.39
N ILE A 149 -2.96 22.91 -23.14
CA ILE A 149 -2.48 23.77 -22.04
C ILE A 149 -1.01 23.48 -21.71
N ASN A 150 -0.65 22.20 -21.66
CA ASN A 150 0.73 21.80 -21.40
C ASN A 150 1.12 20.58 -22.23
N GLY A 151 1.69 20.85 -23.42
CA GLY A 151 2.12 19.82 -24.36
C GLY A 151 3.35 19.03 -23.91
N ALA A 152 4.03 19.46 -22.84
CA ALA A 152 5.25 18.82 -22.35
C ALA A 152 5.00 17.69 -21.33
N LEU A 153 3.78 17.57 -20.78
CA LEU A 153 3.50 16.68 -19.64
C LEU A 153 3.54 15.19 -19.98
N TRP A 154 3.33 14.80 -21.24
CA TRP A 154 3.29 13.38 -21.61
C TRP A 154 4.64 12.67 -21.44
N THR A 155 5.76 13.38 -21.62
CA THR A 155 7.09 12.80 -21.46
C THR A 155 7.40 12.47 -20.00
N LEU A 156 6.80 13.20 -19.06
CA LEU A 156 7.02 13.02 -17.62
C LEU A 156 6.50 11.67 -17.13
N ASN A 157 5.37 11.21 -17.70
CA ASN A 157 4.86 9.87 -17.45
C ASN A 157 5.93 8.82 -17.78
N ILE A 158 6.54 8.94 -18.96
CA ILE A 158 7.55 8.01 -19.45
C ILE A 158 8.84 8.11 -18.63
N GLU A 159 9.21 9.30 -18.18
CA GLU A 159 10.36 9.50 -17.29
C GLU A 159 10.15 8.81 -15.94
N VAL A 160 8.96 8.96 -15.32
CA VAL A 160 8.60 8.27 -14.08
C VAL A 160 8.60 6.76 -14.27
N ILE A 161 8.01 6.24 -15.35
CA ILE A 161 8.05 4.80 -15.65
C ILE A 161 9.50 4.33 -15.84
N SER A 162 10.37 5.12 -16.49
CA SER A 162 11.79 4.79 -16.66
C SER A 162 12.53 4.71 -15.32
N TYR A 163 12.23 5.61 -14.37
CA TYR A 163 12.75 5.52 -13.01
C TYR A 163 12.25 4.28 -12.26
N ILE A 164 10.96 3.95 -12.40
CA ILE A 164 10.40 2.72 -11.81
C ILE A 164 11.07 1.49 -12.41
N ALA A 165 11.23 1.42 -13.74
CA ALA A 165 11.92 0.34 -14.42
C ALA A 165 13.35 0.18 -13.90
N LEU A 166 14.11 1.28 -13.76
CA LEU A 166 15.47 1.23 -13.23
C LEU A 166 15.51 0.77 -11.76
N ALA A 167 14.56 1.21 -10.92
CA ALA A 167 14.44 0.76 -9.54
C ALA A 167 14.15 -0.76 -9.47
N VAL A 168 13.27 -1.27 -10.32
CA VAL A 168 12.97 -2.71 -10.43
C VAL A 168 14.22 -3.48 -10.86
N LEU A 169 14.95 -3.01 -11.88
CA LEU A 169 16.24 -3.61 -12.29
C LEU A 169 17.26 -3.61 -11.13
N GLY A 170 17.25 -2.57 -10.29
CA GLY A 170 18.08 -2.49 -9.09
C GLY A 170 17.71 -3.53 -8.04
N VAL A 171 16.42 -3.65 -7.72
CA VAL A 171 15.89 -4.61 -6.72
C VAL A 171 16.09 -6.06 -7.14
N VAL A 172 15.86 -6.37 -8.42
CA VAL A 172 16.09 -7.71 -9.00
C VAL A 172 17.59 -8.04 -9.09
N GLY A 173 18.46 -7.05 -8.92
CA GLY A 173 19.91 -7.24 -8.97
C GLY A 173 20.50 -7.21 -10.38
N VAL A 174 19.71 -6.87 -11.40
CA VAL A 174 20.18 -6.70 -12.80
C VAL A 174 21.27 -5.63 -12.87
N LEU A 175 21.12 -4.53 -12.12
CA LEU A 175 22.13 -3.46 -12.06
C LEU A 175 23.50 -3.91 -11.50
N ARG A 176 23.57 -5.07 -10.83
CA ARG A 176 24.85 -5.64 -10.36
C ARG A 176 25.65 -6.29 -11.50
N ARG A 177 25.01 -6.61 -12.62
CA ARG A 177 25.64 -7.25 -13.79
C ARG A 177 25.47 -6.34 -15.01
N ARG A 178 26.50 -5.56 -15.32
CA ARG A 178 26.49 -4.62 -16.46
C ARG A 178 26.14 -5.26 -17.81
N SER A 179 26.47 -6.55 -18.01
CA SER A 179 26.08 -7.31 -19.20
C SER A 179 24.58 -7.51 -19.34
N LEU A 180 23.85 -7.67 -18.23
CA LEU A 180 22.39 -7.79 -18.27
C LEU A 180 21.75 -6.44 -18.61
N VAL A 181 22.29 -5.33 -18.09
CA VAL A 181 21.81 -3.99 -18.47
C VAL A 181 22.06 -3.71 -19.95
N LEU A 182 23.21 -4.14 -20.47
CA LEU A 182 23.48 -4.11 -21.91
C LEU A 182 22.48 -4.96 -22.70
N ALA A 183 22.14 -6.16 -22.23
CA ALA A 183 21.11 -6.99 -22.86
C ALA A 183 19.72 -6.32 -22.85
N VAL A 184 19.33 -5.64 -21.77
CA VAL A 184 18.08 -4.85 -21.71
C VAL A 184 18.12 -3.70 -22.71
N PHE A 185 19.25 -2.99 -22.83
CA PHE A 185 19.41 -1.95 -23.85
C PHE A 185 19.28 -2.52 -25.26
N LEU A 186 20.00 -3.61 -25.58
CA LEU A 186 19.95 -4.25 -26.90
C LEU A 186 18.55 -4.75 -27.24
N ALA A 187 17.81 -5.31 -26.27
CA ALA A 187 16.43 -5.72 -26.46
C ALA A 187 15.49 -4.53 -26.70
N ALA A 188 15.59 -3.48 -25.88
CA ALA A 188 14.81 -2.25 -26.08
C ALA A 188 15.13 -1.59 -27.42
N TYR A 189 16.40 -1.62 -27.82
CA TYR A 189 16.88 -1.09 -29.09
C TYR A 189 16.37 -1.91 -30.29
N ALA A 190 16.40 -3.24 -30.22
CA ALA A 190 15.81 -4.11 -31.23
C ALA A 190 14.31 -3.85 -31.41
N ILE A 191 13.57 -3.70 -30.31
CA ILE A 191 12.13 -3.34 -30.35
C ILE A 191 11.92 -1.95 -30.94
N TYR A 192 12.81 -1.00 -30.63
CA TYR A 192 12.73 0.36 -31.16
C TYR A 192 12.93 0.42 -32.68
N ILE A 193 13.84 -0.39 -33.23
CA ILE A 193 14.13 -0.41 -34.67
C ILE A 193 13.18 -1.29 -35.49
N LEU A 194 12.54 -2.30 -34.89
CA LEU A 194 11.63 -3.25 -35.57
C LEU A 194 10.53 -2.56 -36.40
N PRO A 195 9.76 -1.57 -35.88
CA PRO A 195 8.75 -0.86 -36.66
C PRO A 195 9.31 -0.05 -37.83
N THR A 196 10.60 0.29 -37.81
CA THR A 196 11.28 1.09 -38.83
C THR A 196 11.62 0.25 -40.07
N PHE A 197 11.70 -1.08 -39.93
CA PHE A 197 12.10 -1.99 -41.01
C PHE A 197 10.97 -2.89 -41.52
N ASP A 198 9.83 -2.94 -40.84
CA ASP A 198 8.81 -3.94 -41.11
C ASP A 198 7.41 -3.34 -41.24
N ALA A 199 7.07 -2.94 -42.47
CA ALA A 199 5.71 -2.60 -42.87
C ALA A 199 4.84 -3.86 -43.12
N THR A 200 5.41 -5.07 -43.03
CA THR A 200 4.82 -6.32 -43.53
C THR A 200 4.36 -7.32 -42.46
N THR A 201 4.88 -7.30 -41.23
CA THR A 201 4.57 -8.34 -40.23
C THR A 201 3.26 -8.17 -39.45
N GLY A 202 2.49 -7.09 -39.63
CA GLY A 202 1.12 -6.98 -39.10
C GLY A 202 0.95 -7.10 -37.57
N ALA A 203 2.02 -7.27 -36.81
CA ALA A 203 1.97 -7.37 -35.36
C ALA A 203 1.94 -5.96 -34.75
N SER A 204 0.73 -5.48 -34.44
CA SER A 204 0.55 -4.17 -33.81
C SER A 204 1.10 -4.19 -32.38
N VAL A 205 2.30 -3.68 -32.17
CA VAL A 205 2.79 -3.34 -30.82
C VAL A 205 1.80 -2.33 -30.21
N PRO A 206 1.32 -2.53 -28.97
CA PRO A 206 0.41 -1.56 -28.36
C PRO A 206 1.01 -0.16 -28.37
N SER A 207 0.26 0.83 -28.87
CA SER A 207 0.77 2.20 -29.12
C SER A 207 1.47 2.80 -27.91
N ARG A 208 0.89 2.64 -26.71
CA ARG A 208 1.49 3.12 -25.45
C ARG A 208 2.84 2.47 -25.12
N PHE A 209 3.01 1.19 -25.45
CA PHE A 209 4.27 0.49 -25.24
C PHE A 209 5.32 0.96 -26.25
N ALA A 210 4.94 1.16 -27.51
CA ALA A 210 5.83 1.74 -28.52
C ALA A 210 6.31 3.15 -28.13
N THR A 211 5.41 4.01 -27.65
CA THR A 211 5.76 5.35 -27.14
C THR A 211 6.68 5.29 -25.91
N PHE A 212 6.51 4.30 -25.04
CA PHE A 212 7.44 4.10 -23.91
C PHE A 212 8.83 3.70 -24.41
N ILE A 213 8.92 2.70 -25.29
CA ILE A 213 10.21 2.20 -25.81
C ILE A 213 10.96 3.29 -26.57
N SER A 214 10.27 4.15 -27.31
CA SER A 214 10.90 5.22 -28.11
C SER A 214 11.70 6.23 -27.28
N LEU A 215 11.40 6.40 -25.99
CA LEU A 215 12.20 7.23 -25.07
C LEU A 215 13.04 6.38 -24.10
N PHE A 216 12.53 5.23 -23.67
CA PHE A 216 13.22 4.35 -22.74
C PHE A 216 14.56 3.84 -23.29
N VAL A 217 14.65 3.59 -24.61
CA VAL A 217 15.90 3.16 -25.26
C VAL A 217 17.06 4.12 -24.99
N TYR A 218 16.80 5.44 -25.02
CA TYR A 218 17.80 6.47 -24.76
C TYR A 218 18.17 6.56 -23.27
N PHE A 219 17.19 6.36 -22.39
CA PHE A 219 17.43 6.30 -20.96
C PHE A 219 18.28 5.10 -20.56
N ILE A 220 17.95 3.90 -21.04
CA ILE A 220 18.71 2.70 -20.72
C ILE A 220 20.08 2.71 -21.40
N ALA A 221 20.23 3.36 -22.57
CA ALA A 221 21.54 3.63 -23.18
C ALA A 221 22.43 4.50 -22.27
N GLY A 222 21.89 5.59 -21.70
CA GLY A 222 22.60 6.42 -20.73
C GLY A 222 22.99 5.64 -19.47
N ALA A 223 22.11 4.77 -18.97
CA ALA A 223 22.40 3.90 -17.83
C ALA A 223 23.52 2.88 -18.14
N ALA A 224 23.47 2.23 -19.31
CA ALA A 224 24.52 1.33 -19.79
C ALA A 224 25.85 2.07 -19.94
N LEU A 225 25.84 3.27 -20.51
CA LEU A 225 27.03 4.11 -20.67
C LEU A 225 27.70 4.40 -19.31
N PHE A 226 26.92 4.67 -18.27
CA PHE A 226 27.47 4.84 -16.92
C PHE A 226 28.11 3.55 -16.38
N LEU A 227 27.45 2.39 -16.53
CA LEU A 227 27.96 1.10 -16.03
C LEU A 227 29.22 0.59 -16.75
N TYR A 228 29.49 1.11 -17.95
CA TYR A 228 30.71 0.85 -18.72
C TYR A 228 31.68 2.06 -18.75
N SER A 229 31.42 3.10 -17.95
CA SER A 229 32.21 4.34 -17.95
C SER A 229 33.67 4.14 -17.52
N ASP A 230 33.98 3.02 -16.85
CA ASP A 230 35.34 2.57 -16.49
C ASP A 230 36.15 2.09 -17.71
N ARG A 231 35.49 1.71 -18.81
CA ARG A 231 36.13 1.20 -20.03
C ARG A 231 36.04 2.16 -21.21
N ILE A 232 35.04 3.03 -21.20
CA ILE A 232 34.79 3.93 -22.32
C ILE A 232 35.71 5.15 -22.19
N PRO A 233 36.53 5.46 -23.21
CA PRO A 233 37.44 6.61 -23.17
C PRO A 233 36.66 7.93 -23.26
N PHE A 234 37.08 8.92 -22.48
CA PHE A 234 36.69 10.31 -22.70
C PHE A 234 37.56 10.86 -23.84
N SER A 235 37.01 10.99 -25.05
CA SER A 235 37.77 11.36 -26.26
C SER A 235 37.01 12.35 -27.11
N GLY A 236 37.63 13.52 -27.35
CA GLY A 236 37.10 14.52 -28.29
C GLY A 236 36.99 13.99 -29.72
N ARG A 237 37.90 13.08 -30.13
CA ARG A 237 37.84 12.44 -31.46
C ARG A 237 36.62 11.54 -31.60
N LEU A 238 36.35 10.69 -30.60
CA LEU A 238 35.15 9.85 -30.63
C LEU A 238 33.87 10.67 -30.53
N ALA A 239 33.88 11.77 -29.77
CA ALA A 239 32.73 12.68 -29.70
C ALA A 239 32.48 13.34 -31.06
N ALA A 240 33.54 13.75 -31.77
CA ALA A 240 33.45 14.27 -33.14
C ALA A 240 32.95 13.20 -34.11
N CYS A 241 33.44 11.95 -34.04
CA CYS A 241 32.94 10.84 -34.85
C CYS A 241 31.44 10.57 -34.58
N ALA A 242 31.02 10.57 -33.31
CA ALA A 242 29.62 10.40 -32.93
C ALA A 242 28.75 11.55 -33.47
N PHE A 243 29.24 12.79 -33.41
CA PHE A 243 28.55 13.94 -33.99
C PHE A 243 28.43 13.82 -35.51
N ILE A 244 29.52 13.50 -36.21
CA ILE A 244 29.53 13.30 -37.67
C ILE A 244 28.57 12.17 -38.06
N ALA A 245 28.58 11.04 -37.33
CA ALA A 245 27.66 9.95 -37.58
C ALA A 245 26.19 10.40 -37.47
N ILE A 246 25.85 11.23 -36.47
CA ILE A 246 24.49 11.79 -36.34
C ILE A 246 24.17 12.73 -37.51
N MET A 247 25.09 13.63 -37.87
CA MET A 247 24.88 14.56 -38.98
C MET A 247 24.71 13.84 -40.31
N VAL A 248 25.48 12.80 -40.60
CA VAL A 248 25.33 12.02 -41.84
C VAL A 248 24.12 11.08 -41.78
N GLY A 249 23.87 10.45 -40.63
CA GLY A 249 22.83 9.44 -40.46
C GLY A 249 21.41 9.99 -40.46
N LEU A 250 21.18 11.19 -39.92
CA LEU A 250 19.85 11.81 -39.90
C LEU A 250 19.25 12.03 -41.30
N PRO A 251 19.90 12.75 -42.24
CA PRO A 251 19.37 12.94 -43.60
C PRO A 251 19.33 11.64 -44.40
N ALA A 252 20.17 10.65 -44.04
CA ALA A 252 20.17 9.32 -44.66
C ALA A 252 19.07 8.39 -44.16
N GLY A 253 18.17 8.85 -43.28
CA GLY A 253 17.09 8.03 -42.72
C GLY A 253 17.51 7.07 -41.60
N LEU A 254 18.76 7.13 -41.15
CA LEU A 254 19.35 6.22 -40.15
C LEU A 254 19.24 6.76 -38.72
N GLY A 255 18.39 7.77 -38.48
CA GLY A 255 18.23 8.40 -37.16
C GLY A 255 17.88 7.42 -36.04
N ALA A 256 16.99 6.46 -36.31
CA ALA A 256 16.62 5.41 -35.35
C ALA A 256 17.80 4.49 -34.98
N VAL A 257 18.80 4.37 -35.85
CA VAL A 257 19.98 3.53 -35.62
C VAL A 257 21.09 4.32 -34.92
N VAL A 258 21.37 5.51 -35.41
CA VAL A 258 22.54 6.27 -34.97
C VAL A 258 22.30 6.97 -33.63
N LEU A 259 21.11 7.52 -33.40
CA LEU A 259 20.85 8.33 -32.20
C LEU A 259 20.99 7.54 -30.88
N PRO A 260 20.41 6.33 -30.71
CA PRO A 260 20.50 5.60 -29.43
C PRO A 260 21.93 5.21 -29.04
N ILE A 261 22.86 5.19 -30.00
CA ILE A 261 24.26 4.80 -29.81
C ILE A 261 25.15 6.05 -29.63
N CYS A 262 25.08 6.98 -30.59
CA CYS A 262 26.01 8.11 -30.66
C CYS A 262 25.62 9.26 -29.72
N LEU A 263 24.32 9.53 -29.57
CA LEU A 263 23.87 10.70 -28.82
C LEU A 263 24.16 10.61 -27.31
N PRO A 264 23.90 9.48 -26.61
CA PRO A 264 24.23 9.36 -25.18
C PRO A 264 25.71 9.64 -24.88
N TYR A 265 26.62 9.13 -25.72
CA TYR A 265 28.06 9.38 -25.57
C TYR A 265 28.40 10.86 -25.77
N LEU A 266 27.88 11.47 -26.85
CA LEU A 266 28.13 12.88 -27.17
C LEU A 266 27.66 13.80 -26.04
N VAL A 267 26.43 13.66 -25.57
CA VAL A 267 25.87 14.55 -24.53
C VAL A 267 26.57 14.38 -23.19
N VAL A 268 27.02 13.17 -22.86
CA VAL A 268 27.81 12.92 -21.64
C VAL A 268 29.20 13.54 -21.76
N CYS A 269 29.88 13.38 -22.89
CA CYS A 269 31.17 14.04 -23.13
C CYS A 269 31.06 15.56 -23.01
N LEU A 270 30.04 16.17 -23.64
CA LEU A 270 29.79 17.60 -23.53
C LEU A 270 29.46 18.02 -22.09
N GLY A 271 28.67 17.23 -21.36
CA GLY A 271 28.28 17.54 -19.98
C GLY A 271 29.42 17.45 -18.96
N LEU A 272 30.45 16.67 -19.29
CA LEU A 272 31.70 16.57 -18.52
C LEU A 272 32.68 17.70 -18.81
N CYS A 273 32.47 18.47 -19.88
CA CYS A 273 33.25 19.66 -20.21
C CYS A 273 32.71 20.88 -19.47
N ALA A 274 33.61 21.81 -19.14
CA ALA A 274 33.20 23.14 -18.70
C ALA A 274 32.76 23.94 -19.94
N ILE A 275 31.52 24.43 -19.93
CA ILE A 275 30.98 25.26 -21.01
C ILE A 275 31.19 26.72 -20.60
N PRO A 276 31.72 27.60 -21.47
CA PRO A 276 31.87 29.02 -21.18
C PRO A 276 30.55 29.65 -20.73
N GLY A 277 30.58 30.56 -19.73
CA GLY A 277 29.39 31.21 -19.18
C GLY A 277 28.76 30.56 -17.94
N GLN A 278 29.46 29.61 -17.30
CA GLN A 278 29.06 28.93 -16.05
C GLN A 278 28.66 29.85 -14.88
N SER A 279 28.99 31.15 -14.97
CA SER A 279 28.79 32.12 -13.89
C SER A 279 27.36 32.65 -13.73
N PHE A 280 26.48 32.58 -14.74
CA PHE A 280 25.23 33.36 -14.69
C PHE A 280 24.09 32.75 -13.85
N PHE A 281 23.99 31.42 -13.75
CA PHE A 281 22.95 30.78 -12.95
C PHE A 281 23.50 29.59 -12.15
N LYS A 282 23.72 29.78 -10.84
CA LYS A 282 24.07 28.69 -9.90
C LYS A 282 22.91 27.69 -9.66
N ARG A 283 21.76 27.88 -10.31
CA ARG A 283 20.48 27.20 -10.05
C ARG A 283 20.06 26.34 -11.25
N ASP A 284 19.46 25.19 -11.01
CA ASP A 284 19.01 24.25 -12.06
C ASP A 284 17.61 24.62 -12.58
N LEU A 285 17.56 25.61 -13.46
CA LEU A 285 16.30 26.15 -14.01
C LEU A 285 15.67 25.27 -15.09
N SER A 286 16.35 24.21 -15.56
CA SER A 286 15.93 23.49 -16.77
C SER A 286 14.57 22.82 -16.62
N TYR A 287 14.28 22.24 -15.45
CA TYR A 287 13.03 21.51 -15.21
C TYR A 287 11.84 22.46 -15.08
N GLY A 288 11.98 23.52 -14.28
CA GLY A 288 10.98 24.57 -14.19
C GLY A 288 10.68 25.18 -15.57
N ALA A 289 11.73 25.49 -16.36
CA ALA A 289 11.54 26.02 -17.71
C ALA A 289 10.81 25.02 -18.63
N TYR A 290 11.16 23.74 -18.56
CA TYR A 290 10.49 22.68 -19.32
C TYR A 290 9.01 22.52 -18.93
N LEU A 291 8.63 22.65 -17.65
CA LEU A 291 7.23 22.53 -17.24
C LEU A 291 6.40 23.79 -17.53
N ILE A 292 6.98 24.97 -17.34
CA ILE A 292 6.25 26.24 -17.29
C ILE A 292 6.04 26.85 -18.69
N HIS A 293 6.91 26.57 -19.65
CA HIS A 293 6.86 27.27 -20.95
C HIS A 293 5.53 27.10 -21.69
N SER A 294 4.91 25.92 -21.65
CA SER A 294 3.69 25.66 -22.42
C SER A 294 2.49 26.45 -21.89
N PRO A 295 2.20 26.46 -20.58
CA PRO A 295 1.18 27.36 -20.02
C PRO A 295 1.46 28.85 -20.30
N VAL A 296 2.71 29.29 -20.24
CA VAL A 296 3.10 30.67 -20.56
C VAL A 296 2.80 31.00 -22.02
N LEU A 297 3.20 30.11 -22.94
CA LEU A 297 2.97 30.28 -24.37
C LEU A 297 1.46 30.31 -24.70
N VAL A 298 0.66 29.46 -24.05
CA VAL A 298 -0.81 29.47 -24.19
C VAL A 298 -1.38 30.79 -23.68
N ALA A 299 -0.96 31.26 -22.50
CA ALA A 299 -1.39 32.54 -21.95
C ALA A 299 -1.06 33.70 -22.90
N MET A 300 0.16 33.73 -23.43
CA MET A 300 0.58 34.74 -24.40
C MET A 300 -0.22 34.71 -25.70
N THR A 301 -0.51 33.51 -26.21
CA THR A 301 -1.24 33.35 -27.47
C THR A 301 -2.70 33.78 -27.32
N LEU A 302 -3.36 33.38 -26.22
CA LEU A 302 -4.78 33.65 -26.00
C LEU A 302 -5.04 35.08 -25.48
N TRP A 303 -4.20 35.57 -24.56
CA TRP A 303 -4.43 36.84 -23.88
C TRP A 303 -3.68 38.02 -24.53
N LEU A 304 -2.41 37.83 -24.91
CA LEU A 304 -1.58 38.89 -25.50
C LEU A 304 -1.57 38.87 -27.04
N ASN A 305 -2.32 37.95 -27.66
CA ASN A 305 -2.45 37.80 -29.11
C ASN A 305 -1.09 37.77 -29.85
N THR A 306 -0.06 37.19 -29.22
CA THR A 306 1.28 37.14 -29.81
C THR A 306 1.30 36.06 -30.91
N PRO A 307 1.65 36.39 -32.16
CA PRO A 307 1.72 35.41 -33.23
C PRO A 307 2.87 34.41 -33.00
N PRO A 308 2.75 33.16 -33.47
CA PRO A 308 3.84 32.20 -33.47
C PRO A 308 5.04 32.77 -34.21
N GLY A 309 6.24 32.52 -33.69
CA GLY A 309 7.45 33.09 -34.25
C GLY A 309 8.49 33.45 -33.20
N TRP A 310 9.51 34.21 -33.63
CA TRP A 310 10.67 34.49 -32.79
C TRP A 310 10.35 35.45 -31.66
N GLN A 311 9.35 36.32 -31.86
CA GLN A 311 8.83 37.23 -30.84
C GLN A 311 8.13 36.46 -29.71
N ALA A 312 7.29 35.47 -30.07
CA ALA A 312 6.69 34.54 -29.11
C ALA A 312 7.76 33.73 -28.39
N ALA A 313 8.77 33.22 -29.11
CA ALA A 313 9.87 32.48 -28.51
C ALA A 313 10.67 33.31 -27.50
N ALA A 314 11.14 34.50 -27.89
CA ALA A 314 11.95 35.36 -27.03
C ALA A 314 11.20 35.77 -25.76
N THR A 315 9.93 36.17 -25.90
CA THR A 315 9.12 36.62 -24.77
C THR A 315 8.71 35.46 -23.87
N THR A 316 8.36 34.29 -24.44
CA THR A 316 8.09 33.07 -23.67
C THR A 316 9.32 32.65 -22.89
N VAL A 317 10.51 32.67 -23.50
CA VAL A 317 11.77 32.37 -22.82
C VAL A 317 12.01 33.32 -21.64
N ALA A 318 11.86 34.64 -21.86
CA ALA A 318 12.08 35.63 -20.80
C ALA A 318 11.15 35.38 -19.59
N ILE A 319 9.84 35.25 -19.82
CA ILE A 319 8.85 35.01 -18.75
C ILE A 319 9.10 33.65 -18.08
N THR A 320 9.33 32.61 -18.88
CA THR A 320 9.55 31.24 -18.39
C THR A 320 10.78 31.15 -17.49
N LEU A 321 11.88 31.83 -17.84
CA LEU A 321 13.09 31.82 -17.00
C LEU A 321 12.88 32.51 -15.65
N VAL A 322 12.11 33.60 -15.60
CA VAL A 322 11.74 34.26 -14.34
C VAL A 322 10.88 33.34 -13.48
N LEU A 323 9.84 32.73 -14.06
CA LEU A 323 8.96 31.81 -13.34
C LEU A 323 9.69 30.53 -12.92
N ALA A 324 10.59 30.00 -13.75
CA ALA A 324 11.44 28.86 -13.40
C ALA A 324 12.38 29.19 -12.25
N PHE A 325 12.91 30.43 -12.20
CA PHE A 325 13.71 30.90 -11.06
C PHE A 325 12.88 30.97 -9.78
N LEU A 326 11.65 31.46 -9.84
CA LEU A 326 10.74 31.47 -8.69
C LEU A 326 10.38 30.05 -8.25
N SER A 327 10.01 29.16 -9.18
CA SER A 327 9.77 27.73 -8.94
C SER A 327 10.96 27.08 -8.24
N TRP A 328 12.17 27.32 -8.75
CA TRP A 328 13.37 26.79 -8.13
C TRP A 328 13.54 27.25 -6.69
N THR A 329 13.40 28.56 -6.45
CA THR A 329 13.63 29.19 -5.13
C THR A 329 12.65 28.71 -4.08
N TYR A 330 11.36 28.67 -4.43
CA TYR A 330 10.28 28.49 -3.46
C TYR A 330 9.71 27.07 -3.43
N VAL A 331 9.97 26.25 -4.45
CA VAL A 331 9.36 24.92 -4.59
C VAL A 331 10.42 23.83 -4.70
N GLU A 332 11.24 23.86 -5.76
CA GLU A 332 12.13 22.73 -6.09
C GLU A 332 13.30 22.61 -5.10
N GLU A 333 14.02 23.70 -4.83
CA GLU A 333 15.17 23.68 -3.93
C GLU A 333 14.79 23.34 -2.49
N PRO A 334 13.74 23.93 -1.88
CA PRO A 334 13.28 23.54 -0.55
C PRO A 334 12.89 22.06 -0.45
N ALA A 335 12.21 21.52 -1.46
CA ALA A 335 11.84 20.10 -1.50
C ALA A 335 13.09 19.20 -1.57
N LEU A 336 14.05 19.52 -2.44
CA LEU A 336 15.30 18.77 -2.59
C LEU A 336 16.21 18.85 -1.36
N ARG A 337 16.20 19.95 -0.61
CA ARG A 337 16.94 20.09 0.65
C ARG A 337 16.46 19.10 1.72
N ARG A 338 15.18 18.71 1.70
CA ARG A 338 14.58 17.76 2.67
C ARG A 338 14.76 16.29 2.29
N LYS A 339 15.39 15.97 1.16
CA LYS A 339 15.48 14.60 0.63
C LYS A 339 16.04 13.56 1.58
N LYS A 340 17.05 13.93 2.39
CA LYS A 340 17.65 13.02 3.39
C LYS A 340 16.67 12.71 4.52
N VAL A 341 16.02 13.74 5.07
CA VAL A 341 15.03 13.58 6.14
C VAL A 341 13.89 12.67 5.69
N VAL A 342 13.36 12.91 4.49
CA VAL A 342 12.27 12.10 3.93
C VAL A 342 12.73 10.67 3.63
N SER A 343 13.94 10.48 3.07
CA SER A 343 14.45 9.14 2.79
C SER A 343 14.73 8.35 4.07
N ASP A 344 15.28 9.00 5.10
CA ASP A 344 15.61 8.35 6.37
C ASP A 344 14.33 7.95 7.11
N TRP A 345 13.32 8.81 7.10
CA TRP A 345 11.98 8.52 7.61
C TRP A 345 11.31 7.34 6.88
N LEU A 346 11.33 7.32 5.54
CA LEU A 346 10.81 6.19 4.76
C LEU A 346 11.61 4.91 4.97
N ALA A 347 12.94 4.99 5.05
CA ALA A 347 13.79 3.83 5.27
C ALA A 347 13.62 3.25 6.68
N GLN A 348 13.37 4.10 7.69
CA GLN A 348 12.98 3.68 9.02
C GLN A 348 11.66 2.91 8.99
N LEU A 349 10.63 3.45 8.32
CA LEU A 349 9.35 2.76 8.14
C LEU A 349 9.50 1.38 7.48
N VAL A 350 10.38 1.24 6.48
CA VAL A 350 10.63 -0.05 5.83
C VAL A 350 11.45 -0.99 6.71
N ARG A 351 12.49 -0.53 7.42
CA ARG A 351 13.29 -1.38 8.32
C ARG A 351 12.45 -1.95 9.46
N GLU A 352 11.56 -1.12 10.04
CA GLU A 352 10.61 -1.54 11.07
C GLU A 352 9.58 -2.56 10.54
N SER A 353 9.33 -2.60 9.23
CA SER A 353 8.47 -3.60 8.59
C SER A 353 9.18 -4.94 8.31
N GLY A 354 10.50 -4.95 8.09
CA GLY A 354 11.30 -6.11 7.70
C GLY A 354 11.62 -7.11 8.82
N GLN A 355 11.71 -6.65 10.07
CA GLN A 355 11.99 -7.52 11.23
C GLN A 355 10.82 -8.42 11.65
N TYR A 356 9.61 -8.21 11.10
CA TYR A 356 8.40 -8.98 11.42
C TYR A 356 7.94 -9.93 10.30
N VAL A 357 8.80 -10.15 9.30
CA VAL A 357 8.49 -10.97 8.10
C VAL A 357 8.31 -12.47 8.41
N PHE A 358 8.69 -12.96 9.59
CA PHE A 358 8.53 -14.37 10.01
C PHE A 358 7.46 -14.64 11.09
N GLY A 359 6.58 -13.69 11.40
CA GLY A 359 5.50 -13.88 12.38
C GLY A 359 4.16 -14.33 11.79
N ALA A 360 3.97 -15.65 11.66
CA ALA A 360 2.72 -16.42 11.74
C ALA A 360 1.54 -16.12 10.78
N THR A 361 1.56 -16.75 9.60
CA THR A 361 0.41 -17.56 9.08
C THR A 361 0.91 -18.76 8.24
N GLY A 362 2.07 -19.32 8.58
CA GLY A 362 2.36 -20.70 8.17
C GLY A 362 1.48 -21.65 8.97
N PRO A 363 1.22 -22.88 8.50
CA PRO A 363 0.64 -23.90 9.38
C PRO A 363 1.51 -23.95 10.62
N VAL A 364 0.88 -23.74 11.79
CA VAL A 364 1.50 -24.11 13.05
C VAL A 364 1.80 -25.59 12.88
N LYS A 365 3.08 -25.94 12.69
CA LYS A 365 3.49 -27.30 13.00
C LYS A 365 3.00 -27.52 14.42
N GLN A 366 2.06 -28.44 14.61
CA GLN A 366 1.87 -29.06 15.91
C GLN A 366 3.23 -29.62 16.29
N THR A 367 4.04 -28.80 16.96
CA THR A 367 5.12 -29.29 17.78
C THR A 367 4.40 -30.05 18.87
N SER A 368 4.61 -31.37 18.89
CA SER A 368 4.33 -32.23 20.04
C SER A 368 4.57 -31.43 21.32
N ALA A 369 3.60 -31.44 22.22
CA ALA A 369 3.64 -30.81 23.54
C ALA A 369 5.05 -30.81 24.12
N ALA A 370 5.79 -29.72 23.91
CA ALA A 370 7.00 -29.46 24.65
C ALA A 370 6.50 -28.90 25.97
N ALA A 371 6.53 -29.76 26.98
CA ALA A 371 6.15 -29.44 28.34
C ALA A 371 6.73 -28.08 28.73
N PHE A 372 5.86 -27.13 29.07
CA PHE A 372 6.26 -26.07 29.97
C PHE A 372 6.74 -26.73 31.27
N PRO A 373 7.83 -26.25 31.89
CA PRO A 373 8.30 -26.82 33.14
C PRO A 373 7.39 -26.37 34.29
N PHE A 374 6.16 -26.86 34.31
CA PHE A 374 5.55 -27.23 35.59
C PHE A 374 6.12 -28.60 35.89
N SER A 375 7.06 -28.64 36.83
CA SER A 375 7.64 -29.90 37.28
C SER A 375 6.53 -30.87 37.71
N ASP A 376 6.65 -32.13 37.28
CA ASP A 376 5.79 -33.26 37.64
C ASP A 376 5.54 -33.39 39.15
N LYS A 377 6.40 -32.78 39.98
CA LYS A 377 6.26 -32.79 41.44
C LYS A 377 5.06 -31.99 41.98
N SER A 378 4.38 -31.18 41.17
CA SER A 378 3.19 -30.43 41.59
C SER A 378 1.86 -31.10 41.20
N MET A 379 1.87 -32.11 40.31
CA MET A 379 0.65 -32.81 39.87
C MET A 379 0.26 -33.98 40.79
N ASP A 380 1.22 -34.56 41.50
CA ASP A 380 0.94 -35.62 42.49
C ASP A 380 0.33 -35.10 43.79
N GLN A 381 0.47 -33.80 44.10
CA GLN A 381 -0.17 -33.18 45.27
C GLN A 381 -1.61 -32.69 45.03
N VAL A 382 -2.09 -32.68 43.78
CA VAL A 382 -3.44 -32.17 43.44
C VAL A 382 -4.46 -33.31 43.27
N ARG A 383 -4.01 -34.57 43.15
CA ARG A 383 -4.92 -35.74 43.12
C ARG A 383 -5.65 -36.00 44.45
N SER A 384 -5.36 -35.27 45.52
CA SER A 384 -5.98 -35.45 46.84
C SER A 384 -6.80 -34.26 47.35
N THR A 385 -6.94 -33.16 46.60
CA THR A 385 -7.80 -32.05 47.01
C THR A 385 -9.12 -32.08 46.24
N ASN A 386 -10.13 -32.71 46.85
CA ASN A 386 -11.54 -32.50 46.52
C ASN A 386 -11.89 -31.02 46.78
N VAL A 387 -11.58 -30.14 45.85
CA VAL A 387 -12.14 -28.79 45.83
C VAL A 387 -13.42 -28.88 45.01
N SER A 388 -14.51 -29.26 45.68
CA SER A 388 -15.85 -29.09 45.12
C SER A 388 -16.07 -27.60 44.84
N PRO A 389 -16.61 -27.20 43.67
CA PRO A 389 -17.16 -25.87 43.49
C PRO A 389 -18.19 -25.66 44.60
N ASN A 390 -18.00 -24.60 45.39
CA ASN A 390 -18.77 -24.26 46.57
C ASN A 390 -20.27 -24.62 46.45
N ARG A 391 -20.68 -25.73 47.07
CA ARG A 391 -22.01 -25.82 47.67
C ARG A 391 -21.99 -25.02 48.96
N ALA A 392 -21.89 -23.69 48.82
CA ALA A 392 -22.40 -22.79 49.84
C ALA A 392 -23.78 -22.34 49.36
N SER A 393 -24.82 -22.91 49.97
CA SER A 393 -26.15 -22.34 50.19
C SER A 393 -26.67 -21.29 49.20
N GLY A 394 -27.82 -21.54 48.57
CA GLY A 394 -28.49 -20.66 47.60
C GLY A 394 -28.90 -19.26 48.10
N LEU A 395 -27.92 -18.39 48.37
CA LEU A 395 -28.11 -17.03 48.87
C LEU A 395 -27.13 -16.00 48.27
N VAL A 396 -26.12 -16.40 47.49
CA VAL A 396 -25.21 -15.43 46.83
C VAL A 396 -25.37 -15.57 45.31
N GLU A 397 -25.97 -14.56 44.69
CA GLU A 397 -26.03 -14.47 43.23
C GLU A 397 -24.60 -14.40 42.66
N PRO A 398 -24.31 -15.11 41.56
CA PRO A 398 -22.99 -15.06 40.94
C PRO A 398 -22.71 -13.64 40.44
N ARG A 399 -21.49 -13.14 40.62
CA ARG A 399 -21.10 -11.87 40.01
C ARG A 399 -20.76 -12.02 38.54
N VAL A 400 -20.38 -13.22 38.11
CA VAL A 400 -20.09 -13.52 36.70
C VAL A 400 -20.60 -14.89 36.28
N SER A 401 -21.30 -14.96 35.15
CA SER A 401 -21.59 -16.22 34.46
C SER A 401 -20.57 -16.41 33.34
N VAL A 402 -19.72 -17.43 33.45
CA VAL A 402 -18.75 -17.80 32.43
C VAL A 402 -19.44 -18.70 31.41
N ILE A 403 -19.53 -18.23 30.16
CA ILE A 403 -20.19 -18.93 29.06
C ILE A 403 -19.11 -19.49 28.12
N ILE A 404 -19.18 -20.79 27.88
CA ILE A 404 -18.28 -21.51 26.97
C ILE A 404 -19.09 -22.26 25.92
N VAL A 405 -18.75 -22.07 24.65
CA VAL A 405 -19.31 -22.86 23.54
C VAL A 405 -18.27 -23.90 23.11
N SER A 406 -18.53 -25.16 23.43
CA SER A 406 -17.67 -26.31 23.07
C SER A 406 -18.08 -26.87 21.70
N TYR A 407 -17.09 -27.18 20.86
CA TYR A 407 -17.31 -27.91 19.60
C TYR A 407 -16.02 -28.64 19.20
N ASN A 408 -16.02 -29.98 19.27
CA ASN A 408 -14.94 -30.86 18.81
C ASN A 408 -13.53 -30.47 19.31
N THR A 409 -13.44 -30.07 20.58
CA THR A 409 -12.22 -29.57 21.24
C THR A 409 -12.04 -30.13 22.66
N ARG A 410 -12.49 -31.37 22.90
CA ARG A 410 -12.57 -32.03 24.22
C ARG A 410 -11.44 -31.66 25.19
N ASP A 411 -10.19 -32.01 24.87
CA ASP A 411 -9.08 -31.87 25.83
C ASP A 411 -8.81 -30.40 26.19
N MET A 412 -8.94 -29.50 25.22
CA MET A 412 -8.76 -28.06 25.45
C MET A 412 -9.90 -27.50 26.29
N THR A 413 -11.14 -27.93 26.01
CA THR A 413 -12.30 -27.53 26.83
C THR A 413 -12.12 -27.97 28.28
N LEU A 414 -11.64 -29.19 28.53
CA LEU A 414 -11.39 -29.68 29.90
C LEU A 414 -10.27 -28.89 30.58
N GLU A 415 -9.18 -28.58 29.88
CA GLU A 415 -8.09 -27.73 30.39
C GLU A 415 -8.60 -26.31 30.73
N CYS A 416 -9.42 -25.73 29.86
CA CYS A 416 -10.06 -24.42 30.08
C CYS A 416 -10.92 -24.44 31.35
N LEU A 417 -11.82 -25.41 31.49
CA LEU A 417 -12.67 -25.58 32.67
C LEU A 417 -11.84 -25.76 33.95
N GLN A 418 -10.81 -26.61 33.91
CA GLN A 418 -9.91 -26.80 35.04
C GLN A 418 -9.19 -25.49 35.43
N SER A 419 -8.76 -24.71 34.44
CA SER A 419 -8.12 -23.41 34.68
C SER A 419 -9.06 -22.41 35.34
N ILE A 420 -10.35 -22.40 34.97
CA ILE A 420 -11.36 -21.55 35.63
C ILE A 420 -11.50 -21.93 37.09
N VAL A 421 -11.70 -23.22 37.38
CA VAL A 421 -11.89 -23.75 38.74
C VAL A 421 -10.68 -23.45 39.63
N THR A 422 -9.47 -23.56 39.09
CA THR A 422 -8.24 -23.41 39.90
C THR A 422 -7.80 -21.96 40.09
N GLN A 423 -8.11 -21.08 39.13
CA GLN A 423 -7.62 -19.69 39.10
C GLN A 423 -8.65 -18.65 39.53
N THR A 424 -9.95 -18.96 39.49
CA THR A 424 -11.00 -18.02 39.91
C THR A 424 -11.33 -18.27 41.37
N ARG A 425 -10.97 -17.32 42.25
CA ARG A 425 -11.00 -17.57 43.70
C ARG A 425 -11.61 -16.45 44.53
N ASP A 426 -11.64 -15.21 44.03
CA ASP A 426 -12.19 -14.06 44.78
C ASP A 426 -13.63 -13.75 44.38
N VAL A 427 -13.97 -13.93 43.10
CA VAL A 427 -15.32 -13.61 42.61
C VAL A 427 -16.26 -14.82 42.71
N SER A 428 -17.53 -14.60 43.07
CA SER A 428 -18.56 -15.63 42.91
C SER A 428 -18.90 -15.80 41.43
N TYR A 429 -18.88 -17.04 40.95
CA TYR A 429 -19.11 -17.34 39.54
C TYR A 429 -19.93 -18.62 39.35
N GLU A 430 -20.55 -18.73 38.18
CA GLU A 430 -21.05 -19.99 37.65
C GLU A 430 -20.47 -20.23 36.25
N VAL A 431 -20.43 -21.49 35.80
CA VAL A 431 -19.97 -21.85 34.46
C VAL A 431 -21.09 -22.56 33.72
N ILE A 432 -21.41 -22.06 32.53
CA ILE A 432 -22.41 -22.60 31.62
C ILE A 432 -21.70 -23.02 30.35
N VAL A 433 -21.75 -24.31 30.05
CA VAL A 433 -21.14 -24.89 28.85
C VAL A 433 -22.25 -25.30 27.89
N ILE A 434 -22.23 -24.76 26.67
CA ILE A 434 -23.02 -25.25 25.55
C ILE A 434 -22.15 -26.17 24.73
N ASP A 435 -22.45 -27.47 24.72
CA ASP A 435 -21.88 -28.37 23.71
C ASP A 435 -22.69 -28.25 22.41
N ASN A 436 -22.04 -27.71 21.38
CA ASN A 436 -22.68 -27.32 20.13
C ASN A 436 -22.74 -28.49 19.13
N ASN A 437 -23.18 -29.65 19.62
CA ASN A 437 -23.22 -30.95 18.95
C ASN A 437 -21.82 -31.50 18.61
N SER A 438 -20.97 -31.70 19.62
CA SER A 438 -19.65 -32.31 19.45
C SER A 438 -19.74 -33.83 19.25
N SER A 439 -18.85 -34.38 18.42
CA SER A 439 -18.75 -35.82 18.14
C SER A 439 -17.48 -36.48 18.73
N ASP A 440 -16.67 -35.73 19.49
CA ASP A 440 -15.39 -36.17 20.07
C ASP A 440 -15.50 -36.62 21.54
N GLY A 441 -16.73 -36.77 22.05
CA GLY A 441 -17.00 -37.11 23.45
C GLY A 441 -16.84 -35.93 24.43
N SER A 442 -16.75 -34.68 23.95
CA SER A 442 -16.69 -33.48 24.80
C SER A 442 -17.78 -33.45 25.86
N ALA A 443 -19.05 -33.61 25.47
CA ALA A 443 -20.18 -33.52 26.39
C ALA A 443 -20.12 -34.57 27.52
N GLU A 444 -19.74 -35.81 27.21
CA GLU A 444 -19.61 -36.88 28.21
C GLU A 444 -18.45 -36.61 29.17
N ALA A 445 -17.29 -36.20 28.64
CA ALA A 445 -16.12 -35.92 29.45
C ALA A 445 -16.36 -34.75 30.42
N ILE A 446 -17.05 -33.69 29.97
CA ILE A 446 -17.44 -32.55 30.81
C ILE A 446 -18.40 -33.01 31.91
N ARG A 447 -19.42 -33.81 31.58
CA ARG A 447 -20.38 -34.36 32.55
C ARG A 447 -19.70 -35.18 33.65
N ASN A 448 -18.68 -35.95 33.29
CA ASN A 448 -17.96 -36.82 34.20
C ASN A 448 -16.96 -36.07 35.10
N GLN A 449 -16.21 -35.10 34.55
CA GLN A 449 -15.14 -34.40 35.29
C GLN A 449 -15.65 -33.16 36.04
N PHE A 450 -16.72 -32.54 35.56
CA PHE A 450 -17.26 -31.29 36.11
C PHE A 450 -18.78 -31.39 36.32
N PRO A 451 -19.26 -32.37 37.12
CA PRO A 451 -20.69 -32.64 37.30
C PRO A 451 -21.46 -31.47 37.92
N ASP A 452 -20.78 -30.57 38.62
CA ASP A 452 -21.37 -29.40 39.26
C ASP A 452 -21.58 -28.21 38.29
N LEU A 453 -21.03 -28.27 37.06
CA LEU A 453 -21.20 -27.21 36.07
C LEU A 453 -22.47 -27.42 35.22
N ARG A 454 -23.07 -26.33 34.74
CA ARG A 454 -24.26 -26.41 33.90
C ARG A 454 -23.87 -26.71 32.46
N LEU A 455 -24.05 -27.97 32.04
CA LEU A 455 -23.85 -28.41 30.66
C LEU A 455 -25.18 -28.52 29.91
N ILE A 456 -25.27 -27.89 28.74
CA ILE A 456 -26.39 -28.04 27.80
C ILE A 456 -25.82 -28.59 26.49
N ALA A 457 -26.19 -29.82 26.15
CA ALA A 457 -25.78 -30.46 24.90
C ALA A 457 -26.85 -30.29 23.83
N LEU A 458 -26.49 -29.63 22.73
CA LEU A 458 -27.38 -29.40 21.59
C LEU A 458 -27.35 -30.59 20.62
N THR A 459 -28.46 -30.79 19.91
CA THR A 459 -28.62 -31.83 18.88
C THR A 459 -28.10 -31.41 17.51
N GLU A 460 -27.81 -30.13 17.31
CA GLU A 460 -27.26 -29.58 16.07
C GLU A 460 -26.25 -28.46 16.35
N ASN A 461 -25.34 -28.20 15.40
CA ASN A 461 -24.42 -27.07 15.51
C ASN A 461 -25.11 -25.79 15.03
N VAL A 462 -25.56 -24.98 15.99
CA VAL A 462 -26.27 -23.73 15.72
C VAL A 462 -25.33 -22.55 15.43
N GLY A 463 -24.01 -22.75 15.46
CA GLY A 463 -23.03 -21.67 15.36
C GLY A 463 -22.81 -20.91 16.67
N PHE A 464 -21.75 -20.08 16.70
CA PHE A 464 -21.25 -19.42 17.90
C PHE A 464 -22.22 -18.36 18.46
N ALA A 465 -22.79 -17.50 17.60
CA ALA A 465 -23.68 -16.44 18.07
C ALA A 465 -24.94 -17.00 18.76
N ARG A 466 -25.60 -17.97 18.11
CA ARG A 466 -26.81 -18.60 18.64
C ARG A 466 -26.53 -19.42 19.89
N ALA A 467 -25.43 -20.16 19.93
CA ALA A 467 -25.04 -20.92 21.13
C ALA A 467 -24.79 -20.01 22.34
N ASN A 468 -24.05 -18.91 22.17
CA ASN A 468 -23.85 -17.93 23.25
C ASN A 468 -25.17 -17.31 23.71
N ASN A 469 -26.06 -16.95 22.77
CA ASN A 469 -27.38 -16.41 23.11
C ASN A 469 -28.24 -17.41 23.90
N LEU A 470 -28.14 -18.71 23.61
CA LEU A 470 -28.83 -19.75 24.39
C LEU A 470 -28.26 -19.86 25.80
N ALA A 471 -26.93 -19.87 25.93
CA ALA A 471 -26.26 -19.90 27.24
C ALA A 471 -26.61 -18.69 28.11
N ALA A 472 -26.62 -17.49 27.51
CA ALA A 472 -26.88 -16.24 28.20
C ALA A 472 -28.29 -16.16 28.80
N LYS A 473 -29.27 -16.89 28.25
CA LYS A 473 -30.62 -16.98 28.84
C LYS A 473 -30.66 -17.71 30.17
N GLU A 474 -29.67 -18.58 30.40
CA GLU A 474 -29.55 -19.41 31.60
C GLU A 474 -28.61 -18.78 32.64
N ALA A 475 -27.94 -17.68 32.27
CA ALA A 475 -27.00 -16.96 33.11
C ALA A 475 -27.73 -16.13 34.17
N ARG A 476 -27.19 -16.12 35.39
CA ARG A 476 -27.69 -15.34 36.53
C ARG A 476 -26.70 -14.28 37.00
N GLY A 477 -25.52 -14.23 36.38
CA GLY A 477 -24.46 -13.33 36.75
C GLY A 477 -24.79 -11.87 36.48
N GLU A 478 -24.30 -10.96 37.33
CA GLU A 478 -24.30 -9.51 37.07
C GLU A 478 -23.61 -9.20 35.71
N ARG A 479 -22.56 -9.96 35.39
CA ARG A 479 -21.84 -9.87 34.12
C ARG A 479 -21.73 -11.21 33.42
N LEU A 480 -21.64 -11.15 32.10
CA LEU A 480 -21.43 -12.32 31.24
C LEU A 480 -20.00 -12.33 30.74
N LEU A 481 -19.26 -13.40 31.00
CA LEU A 481 -17.92 -13.62 30.45
C LEU A 481 -17.99 -14.68 29.36
N LEU A 482 -17.87 -14.27 28.10
CA LEU A 482 -17.69 -15.21 27.00
C LEU A 482 -16.22 -15.62 26.96
N LEU A 483 -15.99 -16.92 27.05
CA LEU A 483 -14.67 -17.52 27.05
C LEU A 483 -14.61 -18.65 26.03
N ASN A 484 -13.59 -18.62 25.17
CA ASN A 484 -13.40 -19.70 24.22
C ASN A 484 -12.91 -20.99 24.91
N PRO A 485 -13.26 -22.18 24.40
CA PRO A 485 -12.83 -23.45 24.97
C PRO A 485 -11.32 -23.70 24.81
N ASP A 486 -10.63 -23.02 23.89
CA ASP A 486 -9.19 -23.14 23.66
C ASP A 486 -8.37 -22.08 24.42
N THR A 487 -8.74 -21.82 25.67
CA THR A 487 -8.10 -20.83 26.54
C THR A 487 -7.62 -21.41 27.87
N VAL A 488 -6.64 -20.75 28.48
CA VAL A 488 -6.16 -21.06 29.84
C VAL A 488 -6.10 -19.77 30.64
N ILE A 489 -6.80 -19.74 31.78
CA ILE A 489 -6.77 -18.62 32.72
C ILE A 489 -5.40 -18.57 33.41
N LEU A 490 -4.77 -17.39 33.44
CA LEU A 490 -3.50 -17.19 34.14
C LEU A 490 -3.69 -16.20 35.29
N ASP A 491 -2.98 -16.43 36.40
CA ASP A 491 -2.80 -15.44 37.48
C ASP A 491 -4.11 -14.72 37.86
N ARG A 492 -5.15 -15.54 38.09
CA ARG A 492 -6.49 -15.07 38.51
C ARG A 492 -7.13 -14.07 37.53
N ALA A 493 -6.94 -14.24 36.23
CA ALA A 493 -7.39 -13.26 35.24
C ALA A 493 -8.89 -12.95 35.29
N VAL A 494 -9.75 -13.91 35.63
CA VAL A 494 -11.20 -13.66 35.79
C VAL A 494 -11.47 -12.72 36.98
N ASP A 495 -10.91 -13.02 38.16
CA ASP A 495 -10.98 -12.15 39.35
C ASP A 495 -10.51 -10.73 39.00
N ARG A 496 -9.38 -10.62 38.29
CA ARG A 496 -8.77 -9.34 37.91
C ARG A 496 -9.57 -8.56 36.87
N LEU A 497 -10.22 -9.25 35.93
CA LEU A 497 -11.06 -8.61 34.92
C LEU A 497 -12.33 -8.04 35.56
N ILE A 498 -12.93 -8.76 36.52
CA ILE A 498 -14.07 -8.26 37.30
C ILE A 498 -13.66 -7.06 38.16
N ALA A 499 -12.55 -7.14 38.88
CA ALA A 499 -12.04 -6.01 39.66
C ALA A 499 -11.74 -4.78 38.78
N PHE A 500 -11.33 -4.98 37.52
CA PHE A 500 -11.17 -3.89 36.56
C PHE A 500 -12.52 -3.31 36.11
N ALA A 501 -13.51 -4.16 35.84
CA ALA A 501 -14.86 -3.72 35.50
C ALA A 501 -15.51 -2.90 36.63
N ASP A 502 -15.34 -3.33 37.88
CA ASP A 502 -15.85 -2.61 39.06
C ASP A 502 -15.25 -1.21 39.22
N ARG A 503 -13.98 -1.03 38.84
CA ARG A 503 -13.31 0.29 38.83
C ARG A 503 -13.69 1.14 37.62
N THR A 504 -14.28 0.56 36.59
CA THR A 504 -14.59 1.23 35.32
C THR A 504 -16.03 0.93 34.84
N PRO A 505 -17.06 1.11 35.69
CA PRO A 505 -18.42 0.65 35.39
C PRO A 505 -19.02 1.30 34.14
N SER A 506 -18.55 2.49 33.75
CA SER A 506 -18.99 3.21 32.55
C SER A 506 -18.52 2.61 31.22
N PHE A 507 -17.68 1.56 31.25
CA PHE A 507 -17.14 0.97 30.02
C PHE A 507 -18.08 -0.08 29.42
N HIS A 508 -18.82 -0.80 30.27
CA HIS A 508 -19.80 -1.85 29.97
C HIS A 508 -19.32 -3.07 29.16
N VAL A 509 -18.16 -2.99 28.49
CA VAL A 509 -17.52 -4.09 27.76
C VAL A 509 -16.03 -4.09 28.07
N TRP A 510 -15.50 -5.23 28.50
CA TRP A 510 -14.10 -5.37 28.92
C TRP A 510 -13.47 -6.62 28.33
N GLY A 511 -12.17 -6.57 28.07
CA GLY A 511 -11.37 -7.74 27.77
C GLY A 511 -9.97 -7.64 28.37
N GLY A 512 -9.24 -8.73 28.29
CA GLY A 512 -7.87 -8.84 28.81
C GLY A 512 -6.81 -8.95 27.71
N ARG A 513 -5.55 -8.95 28.15
CA ARG A 513 -4.42 -9.31 27.31
C ARG A 513 -4.49 -10.82 27.00
N THR A 514 -4.27 -11.18 25.75
CA THR A 514 -4.22 -12.59 25.35
C THR A 514 -2.84 -12.95 24.82
N LEU A 515 -2.36 -14.13 25.16
CA LEU A 515 -1.10 -14.70 24.69
C LEU A 515 -1.40 -15.96 23.86
N TYR A 516 -0.53 -16.32 22.94
CA TYR A 516 -0.54 -17.65 22.33
C TYR A 516 0.08 -18.68 23.28
N GLY A 517 -0.04 -19.97 22.96
CA GLY A 517 0.51 -21.06 23.78
C GLY A 517 2.02 -20.98 24.01
N ASP A 518 2.76 -20.26 23.16
CA ASP A 518 4.20 -20.01 23.30
C ASP A 518 4.54 -18.74 24.10
N GLY A 519 3.54 -18.10 24.72
CA GLY A 519 3.69 -16.89 25.51
C GLY A 519 3.81 -15.60 24.69
N ARG A 520 3.88 -15.65 23.35
CA ARG A 520 3.88 -14.44 22.53
C ARG A 520 2.53 -13.75 22.60
N LEU A 521 2.52 -12.42 22.54
CA LEU A 521 1.29 -11.64 22.49
C LEU A 521 0.40 -12.08 21.33
N ASN A 522 -0.88 -12.31 21.62
CA ASN A 522 -1.91 -12.46 20.61
C ASN A 522 -2.54 -11.09 20.30
N PRO A 523 -2.18 -10.46 19.16
CA PRO A 523 -2.66 -9.13 18.81
C PRO A 523 -4.15 -9.14 18.43
N THR A 524 -4.75 -10.30 18.19
CA THR A 524 -6.16 -10.44 17.79
C THR A 524 -7.13 -10.43 18.97
N SER A 525 -6.68 -10.06 20.18
CA SER A 525 -7.51 -9.78 21.37
C SER A 525 -8.50 -8.65 21.16
N CYS A 526 -8.22 -7.74 20.24
CA CYS A 526 -9.07 -6.60 19.93
C CYS A 526 -8.77 -6.03 18.54
N TRP A 527 -9.74 -5.30 17.98
CA TRP A 527 -9.65 -4.71 16.65
C TRP A 527 -10.26 -3.31 16.62
N ARG A 528 -9.87 -2.52 15.62
CA ARG A 528 -10.56 -1.28 15.24
C ARG A 528 -11.72 -1.60 14.30
N ARG A 529 -12.71 -0.71 14.23
CA ARG A 529 -13.86 -0.85 13.35
C ARG A 529 -13.45 -0.87 11.88
N ILE A 530 -14.23 -1.58 11.05
CA ILE A 530 -14.05 -1.60 9.60
C ILE A 530 -14.40 -0.21 9.03
N THR A 531 -13.59 0.29 8.10
CA THR A 531 -13.76 1.58 7.41
C THR A 531 -13.43 1.43 5.94
N LEU A 532 -13.87 2.35 5.08
CA LEU A 532 -13.47 2.31 3.67
C LEU A 532 -11.94 2.40 3.49
N TRP A 533 -11.27 3.16 4.35
CA TRP A 533 -9.82 3.32 4.30
C TRP A 533 -9.08 2.02 4.63
N ASN A 534 -9.41 1.36 5.75
CA ASN A 534 -8.76 0.09 6.07
C ASN A 534 -9.09 -1.02 5.05
N LEU A 535 -10.32 -1.03 4.49
CA LEU A 535 -10.67 -1.92 3.38
C LEU A 535 -9.84 -1.62 2.14
N THR A 536 -9.56 -0.35 1.84
CA THR A 536 -8.71 0.06 0.70
C THR A 536 -7.27 -0.39 0.91
N CYS A 537 -6.70 -0.13 2.09
CA CYS A 537 -5.36 -0.59 2.42
C CYS A 537 -5.26 -2.11 2.39
N PHE A 538 -6.28 -2.81 2.88
CA PHE A 538 -6.35 -4.27 2.86
C PHE A 538 -6.48 -4.78 1.42
N ALA A 539 -7.29 -4.14 0.57
CA ALA A 539 -7.52 -4.50 -0.82
C ALA A 539 -6.26 -4.35 -1.67
N LEU A 540 -5.53 -3.25 -1.51
CA LEU A 540 -4.33 -2.94 -2.27
C LEU A 540 -3.06 -3.60 -1.71
N GLY A 541 -3.17 -4.38 -0.63
CA GLY A 541 -2.03 -4.99 0.04
C GLY A 541 -1.15 -3.99 0.81
N LEU A 542 -1.58 -2.75 1.01
CA LEU A 542 -0.84 -1.73 1.77
C LEU A 542 -0.67 -2.12 3.24
N THR A 543 -1.60 -2.89 3.80
CA THR A 543 -1.47 -3.45 5.15
C THR A 543 -0.24 -4.35 5.28
N TYR A 544 0.24 -4.96 4.19
CA TYR A 544 1.45 -5.78 4.19
C TYR A 544 2.72 -4.93 4.38
N PHE A 545 2.78 -3.76 3.73
CA PHE A 545 3.92 -2.84 3.82
C PHE A 545 3.88 -1.99 5.10
N GLY A 546 2.69 -1.68 5.60
CA GLY A 546 2.49 -0.83 6.77
C GLY A 546 1.89 -1.55 7.97
N ARG A 547 2.34 -2.77 8.30
CA ARG A 547 1.74 -3.62 9.35
C ARG A 547 1.59 -2.95 10.72
N ARG A 548 2.52 -2.07 11.10
CA ARG A 548 2.48 -1.29 12.35
C ARG A 548 1.96 0.13 12.17
N SER A 549 1.75 0.56 10.93
CA SER A 549 1.28 1.91 10.64
C SER A 549 -0.17 2.02 11.08
N PRO A 550 -0.51 2.97 11.98
CA PRO A 550 -1.90 3.24 12.32
C PRO A 550 -2.67 3.83 11.14
N LEU A 551 -2.00 4.25 10.06
CA LEU A 551 -2.62 4.69 8.82
C LEU A 551 -2.87 3.50 7.88
N LEU A 552 -1.83 2.75 7.52
CA LEU A 552 -1.91 1.69 6.49
C LEU A 552 -2.45 0.36 7.00
N ASN A 553 -2.37 0.10 8.31
CA ASN A 553 -2.99 -1.04 8.97
C ASN A 553 -3.86 -0.58 10.13
N SER A 554 -4.70 0.43 9.84
CA SER A 554 -5.60 1.12 10.77
C SER A 554 -6.70 0.23 11.37
N GLU A 555 -6.86 -1.02 10.92
CA GLU A 555 -7.75 -1.98 11.58
C GLU A 555 -7.08 -2.64 12.80
N SER A 556 -5.77 -2.81 12.75
CA SER A 556 -4.99 -3.31 13.88
C SER A 556 -4.61 -2.17 14.82
N TYR A 557 -4.41 -2.47 16.10
CA TYR A 557 -3.69 -1.58 17.02
C TYR A 557 -2.17 -1.77 16.92
N GLY A 558 -1.62 -1.77 15.70
CA GLY A 558 -0.21 -2.03 15.42
C GLY A 558 0.74 -1.30 16.38
N GLY A 559 1.74 -2.02 16.90
CA GLY A 559 2.74 -1.49 17.83
C GLY A 559 2.32 -1.45 19.30
N TRP A 560 1.05 -1.70 19.64
CA TRP A 560 0.62 -1.82 21.04
C TRP A 560 0.77 -3.25 21.54
N ASP A 561 1.54 -3.43 22.60
CA ASP A 561 1.88 -4.71 23.25
C ASP A 561 0.85 -5.15 24.31
N ARG A 562 -0.26 -4.42 24.45
CA ARG A 562 -1.30 -4.63 25.47
C ARG A 562 -0.77 -4.49 26.90
N ASN A 563 0.27 -3.69 27.13
CA ASN A 563 0.82 -3.40 28.47
C ASN A 563 0.08 -2.29 29.23
N THR A 564 -0.86 -1.60 28.59
CA THR A 564 -1.55 -0.41 29.07
C THR A 564 -3.04 -0.60 28.84
N THR A 565 -3.87 -0.01 29.70
CA THR A 565 -5.32 0.01 29.48
C THR A 565 -5.66 0.91 28.30
N ARG A 566 -6.55 0.46 27.41
CA ARG A 566 -6.97 1.27 26.27
C ARG A 566 -8.40 0.95 25.85
N HIS A 567 -9.13 2.01 25.48
CA HIS A 567 -10.38 1.84 24.74
C HIS A 567 -10.13 1.28 23.35
N VAL A 568 -10.98 0.33 22.97
CA VAL A 568 -10.94 -0.33 21.68
C VAL A 568 -12.30 -0.27 21.00
N ASP A 569 -12.33 -0.40 19.68
CA ASP A 569 -13.63 -0.51 19.00
C ASP A 569 -14.22 -1.90 19.27
N ILE A 570 -13.42 -2.96 19.15
CA ILE A 570 -13.88 -4.35 19.23
C ILE A 570 -13.02 -5.09 20.25
N VAL A 571 -13.65 -5.69 21.27
CA VAL A 571 -13.06 -6.74 22.09
C VAL A 571 -13.37 -8.07 21.43
N THR A 572 -12.38 -8.96 21.27
CA THR A 572 -12.58 -10.25 20.61
C THR A 572 -13.24 -11.25 21.54
N GLY A 573 -14.12 -12.11 21.02
CA GLY A 573 -14.96 -13.03 21.80
C GLY A 573 -14.25 -14.11 22.62
N CYS A 574 -12.91 -14.21 22.56
CA CYS A 574 -12.16 -15.24 23.30
C CYS A 574 -11.98 -14.93 24.79
N PHE A 575 -12.12 -13.67 25.21
CA PHE A 575 -12.11 -13.23 26.62
C PHE A 575 -12.87 -11.92 26.74
N PHE A 576 -14.20 -12.01 26.66
CA PHE A 576 -15.11 -10.90 26.45
C PHE A 576 -16.10 -10.80 27.62
N LEU A 577 -15.94 -9.78 28.46
CA LEU A 577 -16.84 -9.47 29.56
C LEU A 577 -17.79 -8.35 29.17
N ILE A 578 -19.07 -8.50 29.49
CA ILE A 578 -20.11 -7.49 29.25
C ILE A 578 -21.10 -7.48 30.41
N ASP A 579 -21.65 -6.30 30.73
CA ASP A 579 -22.76 -6.21 31.67
C ASP A 579 -23.97 -6.99 31.15
N HIS A 580 -24.61 -7.77 32.02
CA HIS A 580 -25.75 -8.59 31.63
C HIS A 580 -26.92 -7.71 31.15
N ASP A 581 -27.19 -6.59 31.82
CA ASP A 581 -28.23 -5.65 31.39
C ASP A 581 -27.98 -5.10 29.98
N LEU A 582 -26.73 -4.77 29.66
CA LEU A 582 -26.37 -4.29 28.32
C LEU A 582 -26.55 -5.41 27.28
N TRP A 583 -26.15 -6.65 27.59
CA TRP A 583 -26.41 -7.80 26.72
C TRP A 583 -27.90 -7.97 26.42
N THR A 584 -28.74 -7.89 27.46
CA THR A 584 -30.20 -8.01 27.35
C THR A 584 -30.80 -6.85 26.54
N GLN A 585 -30.40 -5.61 26.83
CA GLN A 585 -30.81 -4.42 26.08
C GLN A 585 -30.49 -4.54 24.59
N LEU A 586 -29.30 -5.07 24.28
CA LEU A 586 -28.82 -5.27 22.91
C LEU A 586 -29.36 -6.55 22.25
N LYS A 587 -30.17 -7.35 22.96
CA LYS A 587 -30.68 -8.66 22.51
C LYS A 587 -29.59 -9.65 22.11
N GLY A 588 -28.44 -9.59 22.79
CA GLY A 588 -27.29 -10.46 22.57
C GLY A 588 -26.64 -10.31 21.18
N PHE A 589 -26.00 -11.38 20.71
CA PHE A 589 -25.45 -11.43 19.36
C PHE A 589 -26.55 -11.52 18.29
N ASP A 590 -26.31 -10.91 17.13
CA ASP A 590 -27.22 -11.04 15.99
C ASP A 590 -27.20 -12.50 15.46
N PRO A 591 -28.33 -13.23 15.47
CA PRO A 591 -28.39 -14.64 15.10
C PRO A 591 -28.11 -14.90 13.62
N ALA A 592 -27.99 -13.85 12.79
CA ALA A 592 -27.52 -13.95 11.42
C ALA A 592 -26.05 -14.39 11.34
N PHE A 593 -25.21 -14.04 12.34
CA PHE A 593 -23.83 -14.49 12.38
C PHE A 593 -23.75 -15.95 12.81
N PHE A 594 -23.27 -16.84 11.95
CA PHE A 594 -22.96 -18.21 12.38
C PHE A 594 -21.66 -18.26 13.19
N MET A 595 -20.61 -17.55 12.75
CA MET A 595 -19.31 -17.48 13.41
C MET A 595 -18.47 -16.33 12.84
N TYR A 596 -17.68 -15.67 13.68
CA TYR A 596 -16.86 -14.49 13.40
C TYR A 596 -17.65 -13.23 13.02
N GLY A 597 -17.42 -12.16 13.78
CA GLY A 597 -17.97 -10.83 13.51
C GLY A 597 -19.15 -10.47 14.40
N GLU A 598 -19.76 -11.44 15.08
CA GLU A 598 -20.82 -11.23 16.08
C GLU A 598 -20.39 -10.25 17.19
N GLU A 599 -19.16 -10.35 17.67
CA GLU A 599 -18.61 -9.49 18.71
C GLU A 599 -18.34 -8.07 18.19
N ALA A 600 -17.99 -7.94 16.91
CA ALA A 600 -17.78 -6.66 16.26
C ALA A 600 -19.11 -5.92 16.04
N ASP A 601 -20.17 -6.64 15.66
CA ASP A 601 -21.54 -6.12 15.59
C ASP A 601 -22.04 -5.69 16.97
N LEU A 602 -21.91 -6.56 17.99
CA LEU A 602 -22.32 -6.24 19.36
C LEU A 602 -21.57 -5.03 19.91
N CYS A 603 -20.25 -4.97 19.77
CA CYS A 603 -19.46 -3.80 20.17
C CYS A 603 -19.89 -2.53 19.41
N HIS A 604 -20.27 -2.66 18.13
CA HIS A 604 -20.79 -1.52 17.38
C HIS A 604 -22.09 -1.00 17.96
N ARG A 605 -23.07 -1.88 18.21
CA ARG A 605 -24.36 -1.53 18.82
C ARG A 605 -24.21 -1.02 20.25
N ALA A 606 -23.32 -1.63 21.04
CA ALA A 606 -23.01 -1.19 22.41
C ALA A 606 -22.48 0.25 22.45
N ARG A 607 -21.55 0.62 21.56
CA ARG A 607 -21.04 1.99 21.49
C ARG A 607 -22.13 3.01 21.11
N GLN A 608 -23.14 2.61 20.33
CA GLN A 608 -24.26 3.49 19.97
C GLN A 608 -25.14 3.85 21.17
N VAL A 609 -25.17 3.00 22.21
CA VAL A 609 -25.88 3.25 23.46
C VAL A 609 -24.94 3.73 24.59
N GLY A 610 -23.71 4.14 24.26
CA GLY A 610 -22.79 4.80 25.19
C GLY A 610 -21.68 3.94 25.77
N ALA A 611 -21.65 2.62 25.51
CA ALA A 611 -20.59 1.75 25.99
C ALA A 611 -19.21 2.13 25.42
N ARG A 612 -18.14 1.84 26.18
CA ARG A 612 -16.76 2.17 25.81
C ARG A 612 -15.85 0.94 25.98
N PRO A 613 -15.89 -0.02 25.03
CA PRO A 613 -15.11 -1.25 25.12
C PRO A 613 -13.64 -0.98 25.40
N ALA A 614 -13.02 -1.78 26.27
CA ALA A 614 -11.62 -1.59 26.66
C ALA A 614 -10.88 -2.91 26.90
N ILE A 615 -9.56 -2.90 26.69
CA ILE A 615 -8.66 -3.99 27.10
C ILE A 615 -7.81 -3.52 28.27
N THR A 616 -7.61 -4.41 29.25
CA THR A 616 -6.70 -4.21 30.39
C THR A 616 -5.49 -5.16 30.33
N PRO A 617 -4.28 -4.71 30.71
CA PRO A 617 -3.13 -5.58 30.92
C PRO A 617 -3.25 -6.46 32.17
N SER A 618 -4.11 -6.08 33.13
CA SER A 618 -4.17 -6.71 34.45
C SER A 618 -4.73 -8.13 34.41
N ALA A 619 -5.56 -8.45 33.42
CA ALA A 619 -6.11 -9.79 33.21
C ALA A 619 -5.46 -10.39 31.95
N THR A 620 -4.76 -11.52 32.10
CA THR A 620 -4.07 -12.18 30.99
C THR A 620 -4.50 -13.64 30.87
N ILE A 621 -4.80 -14.10 29.66
CA ILE A 621 -5.07 -15.51 29.37
C ILE A 621 -4.17 -16.03 28.24
N VAL A 622 -4.00 -17.34 28.15
CA VAL A 622 -3.54 -18.01 26.92
C VAL A 622 -4.76 -18.29 26.05
N HIS A 623 -4.64 -18.08 24.75
CA HIS A 623 -5.62 -18.46 23.73
C HIS A 623 -4.88 -19.08 22.55
N TYR A 624 -5.06 -20.38 22.36
CA TYR A 624 -4.35 -21.15 21.33
C TYR A 624 -4.83 -20.78 19.92
N GLY A 625 -6.12 -20.51 19.75
CA GLY A 625 -6.71 -19.87 18.59
C GLY A 625 -7.01 -20.80 17.42
N GLY A 626 -8.30 -21.07 17.19
CA GLY A 626 -8.79 -21.74 15.98
C GLY A 626 -8.64 -23.25 16.00
N ALA A 627 -8.60 -23.87 17.18
CA ALA A 627 -8.44 -25.31 17.35
C ALA A 627 -9.62 -26.13 16.78
N SER A 628 -10.83 -25.57 16.76
CA SER A 628 -12.03 -26.24 16.24
C SER A 628 -12.12 -26.25 14.70
N GLU A 629 -11.32 -25.44 14.01
CA GLU A 629 -11.33 -25.34 12.55
C GLU A 629 -9.98 -25.78 11.98
N ARG A 630 -9.90 -27.07 11.62
CA ARG A 630 -8.65 -27.70 11.18
C ARG A 630 -8.22 -27.29 9.77
N VAL A 631 -9.14 -26.73 8.96
CA VAL A 631 -8.87 -26.31 7.58
C VAL A 631 -8.75 -24.77 7.51
N PRO A 632 -7.54 -24.21 7.31
CA PRO A 632 -7.32 -22.76 7.33
C PRO A 632 -8.13 -21.97 6.30
N VAL A 633 -8.53 -22.61 5.18
CA VAL A 633 -9.35 -21.99 4.13
C VAL A 633 -10.79 -21.83 4.61
N ASP A 634 -11.36 -22.84 5.27
CA ASP A 634 -12.73 -22.79 5.81
C ASP A 634 -12.88 -21.69 6.86
N LYS A 635 -11.88 -21.56 7.74
CA LYS A 635 -11.79 -20.45 8.68
C LYS A 635 -11.88 -19.10 7.98
N MET A 636 -11.06 -18.89 6.95
CA MET A 636 -10.98 -17.61 6.25
C MET A 636 -12.26 -17.30 5.46
N VAL A 637 -12.89 -18.31 4.87
CA VAL A 637 -14.21 -18.17 4.22
C VAL A 637 -15.25 -17.68 5.22
N LYS A 638 -15.32 -18.25 6.43
CA LYS A 638 -16.22 -17.79 7.50
C LYS A 638 -15.88 -16.36 7.96
N VAL A 639 -14.60 -16.04 8.16
CA VAL A 639 -14.16 -14.66 8.50
C VAL A 639 -14.57 -13.65 7.42
N PHE A 640 -14.39 -13.96 6.15
CA PHE A 640 -14.83 -13.11 5.03
C PHE A 640 -16.36 -12.97 5.00
N LYS A 641 -17.08 -14.05 5.29
CA LYS A 641 -18.55 -14.06 5.38
C LYS A 641 -19.05 -13.18 6.54
N GLY A 642 -18.41 -13.26 7.70
CA GLY A 642 -18.65 -12.37 8.84
C GLY A 642 -18.39 -10.90 8.51
N ARG A 643 -17.25 -10.60 7.88
CA ARG A 643 -16.92 -9.23 7.44
C ARG A 643 -17.92 -8.65 6.44
N ILE A 644 -18.36 -9.42 5.45
CA ILE A 644 -19.40 -8.96 4.52
C ILE A 644 -20.72 -8.71 5.26
N THR A 645 -21.07 -9.56 6.24
CA THR A 645 -22.28 -9.37 7.06
C THR A 645 -22.20 -8.06 7.85
N LEU A 646 -21.05 -7.76 8.49
CA LEU A 646 -20.80 -6.46 9.16
C LEU A 646 -20.92 -5.27 8.20
N ILE A 647 -20.38 -5.39 6.99
CA ILE A 647 -20.50 -4.36 5.95
C ILE A 647 -21.98 -4.17 5.57
N ASN A 648 -22.75 -5.25 5.43
CA ASN A 648 -24.17 -5.16 5.11
C ASN A 648 -24.98 -4.51 6.25
N CYS A 649 -24.65 -4.80 7.51
CA CYS A 649 -25.36 -4.26 8.67
C CYS A 649 -25.05 -2.77 8.93
N HIS A 650 -23.79 -2.34 8.82
CA HIS A 650 -23.37 -1.04 9.36
C HIS A 650 -22.95 0.00 8.31
N PHE A 651 -22.75 -0.37 7.04
CA PHE A 651 -22.41 0.61 6.01
C PHE A 651 -23.68 1.16 5.34
N SER A 652 -23.66 2.48 5.05
CA SER A 652 -24.69 3.14 4.26
C SER A 652 -24.83 2.49 2.88
N LEU A 653 -26.01 2.60 2.27
CA LEU A 653 -26.31 2.04 0.95
C LEU A 653 -25.26 2.43 -0.11
N PHE A 654 -24.83 3.70 -0.12
CA PHE A 654 -23.82 4.21 -1.06
C PHE A 654 -22.42 3.61 -0.83
N THR A 655 -22.00 3.48 0.43
CA THR A 655 -20.66 2.97 0.77
C THR A 655 -20.56 1.45 0.76
N ARG A 656 -21.68 0.73 0.95
CA ARG A 656 -21.75 -0.72 1.04
C ARG A 656 -21.25 -1.41 -0.22
N GLY A 657 -21.68 -0.95 -1.40
CA GLY A 657 -21.26 -1.51 -2.69
C GLY A 657 -19.75 -1.37 -2.92
N LEU A 658 -19.16 -0.23 -2.56
CA LEU A 658 -17.72 -0.02 -2.62
C LEU A 658 -16.97 -0.92 -1.63
N ALA A 659 -17.41 -0.96 -0.37
CA ALA A 659 -16.80 -1.79 0.68
C ALA A 659 -16.76 -3.28 0.30
N ARG A 660 -17.87 -3.81 -0.25
CA ARG A 660 -17.95 -5.20 -0.76
C ARG A 660 -16.95 -5.45 -1.89
N ARG A 661 -16.84 -4.53 -2.85
CA ARG A 661 -15.88 -4.64 -3.97
C ARG A 661 -14.43 -4.56 -3.50
N LEU A 662 -14.11 -3.70 -2.54
CA LEU A 662 -12.78 -3.64 -1.93
C LEU A 662 -12.44 -4.95 -1.21
N HIS A 663 -13.38 -5.50 -0.45
CA HIS A 663 -13.18 -6.77 0.24
C HIS A 663 -12.99 -7.94 -0.75
N LEU A 664 -13.75 -7.95 -1.85
CA LEU A 664 -13.56 -8.90 -2.94
C LEU A 664 -12.15 -8.76 -3.57
N LEU A 665 -11.77 -7.53 -3.93
CA LEU A 665 -10.47 -7.22 -4.52
C LEU A 665 -9.30 -7.69 -3.63
N ALA A 666 -9.47 -7.65 -2.31
CA ALA A 666 -8.45 -8.07 -1.35
C ALA A 666 -8.03 -9.55 -1.46
N ALA A 667 -8.96 -10.45 -1.81
CA ALA A 667 -8.62 -11.85 -2.06
C ALA A 667 -7.87 -12.02 -3.39
N LEU A 668 -8.32 -11.31 -4.43
CA LEU A 668 -7.71 -11.34 -5.76
C LEU A 668 -6.28 -10.80 -5.76
N THR A 669 -6.06 -9.62 -5.18
CA THR A 669 -4.74 -8.97 -5.16
C THR A 669 -3.71 -9.80 -4.40
N ARG A 670 -4.10 -10.48 -3.31
CA ARG A 670 -3.22 -11.39 -2.58
C ARG A 670 -2.88 -12.62 -3.40
N TRP A 671 -3.86 -13.25 -4.04
CA TRP A 671 -3.60 -14.38 -4.92
C TRP A 671 -2.61 -14.00 -6.03
N VAL A 672 -2.90 -12.92 -6.77
CA VAL A 672 -2.03 -12.45 -7.86
C VAL A 672 -0.66 -12.03 -7.32
N GLY A 673 -0.62 -11.29 -6.21
CA GLY A 673 0.62 -10.81 -5.59
C GLY A 673 1.54 -11.95 -5.14
N TYR A 674 1.01 -12.93 -4.41
CA TYR A 674 1.78 -14.10 -3.99
C TYR A 674 2.18 -14.99 -5.16
N ARG A 675 1.31 -15.15 -6.18
CA ARG A 675 1.66 -15.93 -7.37
C ARG A 675 2.79 -15.28 -8.17
N THR A 676 2.76 -13.96 -8.30
CA THR A 676 3.86 -13.20 -8.93
C THR A 676 5.13 -13.31 -8.08
N ALA A 677 5.04 -13.15 -6.76
CA ALA A 677 6.18 -13.31 -5.87
C ALA A 677 6.81 -14.71 -5.94
N ALA A 678 5.99 -15.76 -6.04
CA ALA A 678 6.46 -17.14 -6.19
C ALA A 678 7.16 -17.38 -7.53
N ARG A 679 6.69 -16.78 -8.62
CA ARG A 679 7.38 -16.85 -9.92
C ARG A 679 8.70 -16.10 -9.96
N LEU A 680 8.88 -15.11 -9.07
CA LEU A 680 10.06 -14.26 -8.99
C LEU A 680 11.04 -14.71 -7.88
N SER A 681 10.70 -15.72 -7.08
CA SER A 681 11.50 -16.16 -5.93
C SER A 681 11.37 -17.67 -5.71
N ASP A 682 12.48 -18.34 -5.44
CA ASP A 682 12.51 -19.79 -5.12
C ASP A 682 11.98 -20.14 -3.71
N ARG A 683 11.18 -19.26 -3.09
CA ARG A 683 10.62 -19.48 -1.76
C ARG A 683 9.29 -20.21 -1.85
N ALA A 684 9.28 -21.50 -1.48
CA ALA A 684 8.08 -22.34 -1.42
C ALA A 684 6.91 -21.73 -0.62
N ALA A 685 7.20 -20.88 0.37
CA ALA A 685 6.17 -20.19 1.17
C ALA A 685 5.26 -19.27 0.33
N PHE A 686 5.77 -18.67 -0.75
CA PHE A 686 4.96 -17.83 -1.63
C PHE A 686 3.99 -18.65 -2.47
N ASP A 687 4.40 -19.82 -2.97
CA ASP A 687 3.50 -20.72 -3.69
C ASP A 687 2.39 -21.26 -2.77
N GLN A 688 2.73 -21.65 -1.53
CA GLN A 688 1.73 -22.06 -0.53
C GLN A 688 0.72 -20.95 -0.25
N SER A 689 1.19 -19.71 -0.09
CA SER A 689 0.33 -18.54 0.12
C SER A 689 -0.52 -18.24 -1.11
N ALA A 690 0.03 -18.37 -2.32
CA ALA A 690 -0.70 -18.17 -3.57
C ALA A 690 -1.84 -19.19 -3.71
N GLU A 691 -1.57 -20.47 -3.44
CA GLU A 691 -2.59 -21.53 -3.46
C GLU A 691 -3.67 -21.31 -2.39
N TYR A 692 -3.30 -20.91 -1.18
CA TYR A 692 -4.24 -20.54 -0.12
C TYR A 692 -5.22 -19.44 -0.57
N TRP A 693 -4.70 -18.34 -1.11
CA TRP A 693 -5.53 -17.23 -1.60
C TRP A 693 -6.32 -17.59 -2.87
N ARG A 694 -5.79 -18.48 -3.72
CA ARG A 694 -6.52 -19.01 -4.88
C ARG A 694 -7.77 -19.77 -4.46
N LEU A 695 -7.67 -20.62 -3.42
CA LEU A 695 -8.80 -21.39 -2.89
C LEU A 695 -9.89 -20.47 -2.31
N ILE A 696 -9.50 -19.46 -1.53
CA ILE A 696 -10.44 -18.44 -0.98
C ILE A 696 -11.15 -17.69 -2.11
N TRP A 697 -10.40 -17.30 -3.16
CA TRP A 697 -10.96 -16.61 -4.33
C TRP A 697 -11.92 -17.51 -5.15
N ARG A 698 -11.58 -18.79 -5.31
CA ARG A 698 -12.46 -19.76 -5.98
C ARG A 698 -13.80 -19.90 -5.26
N ARG A 699 -13.77 -19.91 -3.92
CA ARG A 699 -14.94 -20.02 -3.04
C ARG A 699 -15.67 -18.69 -2.78
N ARG A 700 -15.38 -17.63 -3.56
CA ARG A 700 -15.95 -16.28 -3.35
C ARG A 700 -17.47 -16.23 -3.28
N LEU A 701 -18.16 -17.10 -4.02
CA LEU A 701 -19.62 -17.14 -4.01
C LEU A 701 -20.20 -17.59 -2.65
N GLU A 702 -19.43 -18.31 -1.82
CA GLU A 702 -19.85 -18.74 -0.49
C GLU A 702 -19.88 -17.59 0.54
N TRP A 703 -19.07 -16.56 0.34
CA TRP A 703 -18.89 -15.47 1.32
C TRP A 703 -19.28 -14.08 0.81
N ILE A 704 -19.40 -13.86 -0.51
CA ILE A 704 -19.69 -12.53 -1.09
C ILE A 704 -21.04 -11.95 -0.65
N ASN A 705 -21.97 -12.77 -0.18
CA ASN A 705 -23.28 -12.34 0.31
C ASN A 705 -23.39 -12.32 1.84
N GLY A 706 -22.32 -12.62 2.56
CA GLY A 706 -22.35 -12.78 4.02
C GLY A 706 -23.18 -13.99 4.45
N TYR A 707 -23.60 -14.03 5.72
CA TYR A 707 -24.43 -15.11 6.27
C TYR A 707 -25.89 -15.10 5.81
N GLY A 708 -26.28 -14.11 5.00
CA GLY A 708 -27.65 -13.89 4.56
C GLY A 708 -28.40 -13.03 5.58
N LEU A 709 -28.90 -11.88 5.13
CA LEU A 709 -30.05 -11.27 5.77
C LEU A 709 -31.24 -12.11 5.30
N LYS A 710 -31.98 -12.76 6.21
CA LYS A 710 -33.40 -12.95 5.90
C LYS A 710 -33.94 -11.54 5.65
N ASN A 711 -34.67 -11.36 4.57
CA ASN A 711 -35.19 -10.07 4.07
C ASN A 711 -36.19 -9.36 5.02
N ASP A 712 -36.16 -9.66 6.32
CA ASP A 712 -37.06 -9.15 7.33
C ASP A 712 -36.27 -8.31 8.33
N ARG A 713 -35.92 -7.08 7.95
CA ARG A 713 -35.86 -5.99 8.93
C ARG A 713 -36.75 -4.86 8.41
N PRO A 714 -37.81 -4.50 9.16
CA PRO A 714 -38.68 -3.39 8.79
C PRO A 714 -37.94 -2.06 8.73
#